data_AF-A0A8S3UUV2-F1
#
_entry.id   AF-A0A8S3UUV2-F1
#
_cell.length_a   1.000
_cell.length_b   1.000
_cell.length_c   1.000
_cell.angle_alpha   90.00
_cell.angle_beta   90.00
_cell.angle_gamma   90.00
#
_symmetry.space_group_name_H-M   'P 1'
#
loop_
_entity.id
_entity.type
_entity.pdbx_description
1 polymer ?
#
loop_
_entity_poly.entity_id
_entity_poly.type
_entity_poly.pdbx_seq_one_letter_code
_entity_poly.pdbx_strand_id
1 'polypeptide(L)'
;MKRGYGGVAIIWKKEINENIKELIDGGNRIQAIHIQQGDKPICLINVYMPSDSKNADIEYKDTLAQIDEMIEKYKDTHEIIVCGDMNGSLDRSSTPHDKILKTFCKEKCIGNTEKCPVKETFYHQNGMSKGQIDYFLFKSNSEIINKIRQIDVLDTDPENTSDHVPVILTLNSQLKKVREKATTIIAKPKWTDCDHQIYKEVINKDLPKLMQKSKGIIEQDIRNLEKLLHKAGEAAIPKYRRKIKIKSKGKAIWNEQIDKASKQSKNAYKVWRQHGAPQERSNELKIKMTAAKRILRKAQRQAYASQRESTAGKIMKASNADTKLFYKLINMQRKTPLTNTKILKLNEKTAEDGPSIMNIWQEHFQQLATPTIEENFDTEKLELVEIQNNIIESIEREKGKLWILLRNLYKGMSIKVKWEGQCTEDVMVLQGIQQGAKLSTTLYKCYNNVILDSILKSGLGACIGDIQVPAPTCTDDIAVLANSTADAQGILDIVQHHTSRDLVKINPTKSEAVLYNAKGSNISTLQFEDNDINITNETKHLGIKRNEQNRANISERIRTGRATIYSLLGAGLHVRRGFSPMVAYKLWRTYAVPRSIYGLEVMNLLAKEKDMLELAERKILRQIQGLPNNTANMAVYTLVGAEPIAITLDKNVLTFFMNIVRNSGTIECEILRRQIAFSDQRGKDFINRVEKTLSKYNLKSSSYYIENPLNKIEWKRLVGIKIKEYWKNECHNEKMEKTSLKYIEIQNNPLNEAHNIWKSVKNNSKDVKAGEIKARISTQTYIFQAKRAKFDPKVCEMSIAGYNFGVLNNAFLIHKGFKYRDGFHKNKEIENNRNRDLFQQFKRELRTKYPNSKRSC
;
A
#
# COMPACT_ATOMS: atom_id res chain seq x y z
N MET A 1 -0.77 -19.01 -22.33
CA MET A 1 -1.00 -17.89 -21.37
C MET A 1 -0.02 -16.78 -21.72
N LYS A 2 -0.41 -15.49 -21.73
CA LYS A 2 0.60 -14.41 -21.77
C LYS A 2 1.42 -14.50 -20.47
N ARG A 3 2.76 -14.65 -20.54
CA ARG A 3 3.67 -14.56 -19.39
C ARG A 3 3.27 -13.30 -18.58
N GLY A 4 3.15 -13.43 -17.26
CA GLY A 4 2.94 -12.27 -16.39
C GLY A 4 4.10 -11.29 -16.56
N TYR A 5 3.92 -10.01 -16.23
CA TYR A 5 5.06 -9.07 -16.15
C TYR A 5 6.10 -9.69 -15.20
N GLY A 6 7.28 -10.04 -15.73
CA GLY A 6 8.39 -10.57 -14.95
C GLY A 6 8.95 -9.49 -14.02
N GLY A 7 9.43 -9.90 -12.86
CA GLY A 7 10.10 -9.04 -11.89
C GLY A 7 11.06 -9.89 -11.06
N VAL A 8 12.12 -9.27 -10.57
CA VAL A 8 13.13 -9.90 -9.74
C VAL A 8 12.78 -9.74 -8.25
N ALA A 9 13.11 -10.73 -7.43
CA ALA A 9 12.88 -10.71 -5.99
C ALA A 9 14.05 -11.38 -5.26
N ILE A 10 14.44 -10.83 -4.10
CA ILE A 10 15.37 -11.48 -3.17
C ILE A 10 14.60 -11.90 -1.91
N ILE A 11 14.78 -13.14 -1.47
CA ILE A 11 14.08 -13.70 -0.30
C ILE A 11 15.11 -14.30 0.65
N TRP A 12 15.03 -13.96 1.94
CA TRP A 12 15.88 -14.52 2.99
C TRP A 12 15.06 -15.09 4.15
N LYS A 13 15.72 -15.86 5.03
CA LYS A 13 15.10 -16.40 6.24
C LYS A 13 15.03 -15.31 7.32
N LYS A 14 13.91 -15.22 8.04
CA LYS A 14 13.73 -14.26 9.15
C LYS A 14 14.86 -14.33 10.20
N GLU A 15 15.45 -15.51 10.40
CA GLU A 15 16.53 -15.75 11.36
C GLU A 15 17.79 -14.91 11.09
N ILE A 16 18.04 -14.49 9.84
CA ILE A 16 19.21 -13.71 9.43
C ILE A 16 18.86 -12.25 9.07
N ASN A 17 17.68 -11.78 9.49
CA ASN A 17 17.18 -10.45 9.12
C ASN A 17 18.09 -9.31 9.59
N GLU A 18 18.76 -9.49 10.72
CA GLU A 18 19.69 -8.49 11.28
C GLU A 18 20.98 -8.34 10.47
N ASN A 19 21.32 -9.34 9.65
CA ASN A 19 22.50 -9.31 8.78
C ASN A 19 22.23 -8.68 7.42
N ILE A 20 20.98 -8.33 7.08
CA ILE A 20 20.61 -7.91 5.72
C ILE A 20 20.10 -6.46 5.73
N LYS A 21 20.64 -5.64 4.81
CA LYS A 21 20.13 -4.30 4.50
C LYS A 21 19.80 -4.23 3.02
N GLU A 22 18.66 -3.63 2.68
CA GLU A 22 18.30 -3.39 1.27
C GLU A 22 19.16 -2.24 0.71
N LEU A 23 19.69 -2.41 -0.50
CA LEU A 23 20.35 -1.33 -1.25
C LEU A 23 19.32 -0.77 -2.23
N ILE A 24 19.10 0.54 -2.21
CA ILE A 24 18.02 1.21 -2.98
C ILE A 24 18.40 1.38 -4.46
N ASP A 25 19.54 0.81 -4.89
CA ASP A 25 20.02 0.87 -6.26
C ASP A 25 19.43 -0.25 -7.11
N GLY A 26 18.97 0.10 -8.32
CA GLY A 26 18.36 -0.82 -9.28
C GLY A 26 16.93 -0.44 -9.70
N GLY A 27 16.37 -1.23 -10.61
CA GLY A 27 15.05 -1.01 -11.21
C GLY A 27 14.14 -2.25 -11.14
N ASN A 28 13.13 -2.35 -11.99
CA ASN A 28 12.22 -3.51 -12.00
C ASN A 28 12.91 -4.86 -12.36
N ARG A 29 14.14 -4.79 -12.87
CA ARG A 29 14.95 -5.93 -13.34
C ARG A 29 16.22 -6.17 -12.51
N ILE A 30 16.58 -5.27 -11.60
CA ILE A 30 17.81 -5.36 -10.79
C ILE A 30 17.44 -5.01 -9.34
N GLN A 31 17.77 -5.89 -8.40
CA GLN A 31 17.66 -5.64 -6.96
C GLN A 31 18.99 -5.96 -6.29
N ALA A 32 19.38 -5.17 -5.29
CA ALA A 32 20.58 -5.45 -4.52
C ALA A 32 20.33 -5.44 -3.01
N ILE A 33 21.06 -6.30 -2.30
CA ILE A 33 21.11 -6.29 -0.84
C ILE A 33 22.55 -6.30 -0.36
N HIS A 34 22.76 -5.66 0.78
CA HIS A 34 23.94 -5.77 1.59
C HIS A 34 23.76 -6.91 2.59
N ILE A 35 24.75 -7.80 2.70
CA ILE A 35 24.81 -8.88 3.68
C ILE A 35 26.04 -8.67 4.55
N GLN A 36 25.82 -8.33 5.82
CA GLN A 36 26.87 -8.13 6.81
C GLN A 36 27.49 -9.47 7.18
N GLN A 37 28.71 -9.70 6.68
CA GLN A 37 29.50 -10.90 6.94
C GLN A 37 31.00 -10.62 6.79
N GLY A 38 31.78 -10.87 7.85
CA GLY A 38 33.22 -10.60 7.86
C GLY A 38 33.55 -9.09 7.82
N ASP A 39 34.81 -8.77 7.53
CA ASP A 39 35.32 -7.39 7.53
C ASP A 39 34.84 -6.61 6.31
N LYS A 40 34.77 -7.26 5.13
CA LYS A 40 34.20 -6.69 3.91
C LYS A 40 32.82 -7.32 3.61
N PRO A 41 31.72 -6.55 3.70
CA PRO A 41 30.36 -7.07 3.50
C PRO A 41 30.09 -7.47 2.05
N ILE A 42 29.05 -8.27 1.83
CA ILE A 42 28.69 -8.77 0.50
C ILE A 42 27.59 -7.89 -0.10
N CYS A 43 27.78 -7.42 -1.33
CA CYS A 43 26.73 -6.83 -2.17
C CYS A 43 26.23 -7.91 -3.14
N LEU A 44 24.99 -8.37 -2.93
CA LEU A 44 24.34 -9.36 -3.79
C LEU A 44 23.39 -8.64 -4.74
N ILE A 45 23.72 -8.61 -6.03
CA ILE A 45 22.94 -7.98 -7.11
C ILE A 45 22.20 -9.08 -7.86
N ASN A 46 20.87 -9.14 -7.72
CA ASN A 46 20.01 -10.09 -8.43
C ASN A 46 19.38 -9.45 -9.67
N VAL A 47 19.48 -10.09 -10.83
CA VAL A 47 19.12 -9.54 -12.14
C VAL A 47 18.12 -10.42 -12.90
N TYR A 48 17.28 -9.77 -13.71
CA TYR A 48 16.39 -10.39 -14.70
C TYR A 48 16.57 -9.69 -16.05
N MET A 49 17.53 -10.16 -16.83
CA MET A 49 17.95 -9.54 -18.08
C MET A 49 16.84 -9.61 -19.14
N PRO A 50 16.78 -8.65 -20.09
CA PRO A 50 15.81 -8.68 -21.19
C PRO A 50 15.95 -9.93 -22.06
N SER A 51 14.82 -10.48 -22.52
CA SER A 51 14.78 -11.61 -23.45
C SER A 51 14.60 -11.15 -24.90
N ASP A 52 15.06 -11.95 -25.87
CA ASP A 52 14.95 -11.67 -27.31
C ASP A 52 13.54 -11.20 -27.75
N SER A 53 13.48 -9.93 -28.17
CA SER A 53 12.28 -9.24 -28.66
C SER A 53 12.70 -8.04 -29.54
N LYS A 54 11.74 -7.37 -30.21
CA LYS A 54 12.06 -6.19 -31.04
C LYS A 54 12.65 -5.08 -30.14
N ASN A 55 13.89 -4.69 -30.39
CA ASN A 55 14.76 -3.77 -29.61
C ASN A 55 15.45 -4.38 -28.37
N ALA A 56 15.48 -5.71 -28.21
CA ALA A 56 16.06 -6.35 -27.03
C ALA A 56 17.54 -6.03 -26.82
N ASP A 57 18.33 -5.82 -27.87
CA ASP A 57 19.78 -5.54 -27.73
C ASP A 57 20.08 -4.21 -27.06
N ILE A 58 19.21 -3.20 -27.23
CA ILE A 58 19.34 -1.89 -26.59
C ILE A 58 19.00 -2.03 -25.10
N GLU A 59 17.85 -2.63 -24.78
CA GLU A 59 17.43 -2.86 -23.38
C GLU A 59 18.43 -3.74 -22.63
N TYR A 60 19.04 -4.73 -23.31
CA TYR A 60 20.05 -5.61 -22.74
C TYR A 60 21.33 -4.85 -22.39
N LYS A 61 21.82 -3.99 -23.30
CA LYS A 61 22.98 -3.13 -23.05
C LYS A 61 22.72 -2.10 -21.95
N ASP A 62 21.54 -1.47 -21.93
CA ASP A 62 21.15 -0.52 -20.89
C ASP A 62 21.09 -1.18 -19.51
N THR A 63 20.63 -2.44 -19.44
CA THR A 63 20.60 -3.20 -18.19
C THR A 63 22.02 -3.56 -17.72
N LEU A 64 22.93 -3.94 -18.64
CA LEU A 64 24.34 -4.16 -18.31
C LEU A 64 25.04 -2.88 -17.84
N ALA A 65 24.74 -1.72 -18.43
CA ALA A 65 25.29 -0.44 -17.98
C ALA A 65 24.86 -0.08 -16.55
N GLN A 66 23.62 -0.41 -16.16
CA GLN A 66 23.17 -0.24 -14.77
C GLN A 66 23.87 -1.21 -13.80
N ILE A 67 24.09 -2.45 -14.22
CA ILE A 67 24.87 -3.42 -13.42
C ILE A 67 26.30 -2.90 -13.24
N ASP A 68 26.89 -2.33 -14.29
CA ASP A 68 28.23 -1.73 -14.25
C ASP A 68 28.33 -0.57 -13.25
N GLU A 69 27.38 0.37 -13.31
CA GLU A 69 27.32 1.50 -12.37
C GLU A 69 27.27 1.00 -10.91
N MET A 70 26.49 -0.04 -10.64
CA MET A 70 26.42 -0.65 -9.31
C MET A 70 27.71 -1.36 -8.91
N ILE A 71 28.37 -2.05 -9.85
CA ILE A 71 29.68 -2.67 -9.60
C ILE A 71 30.69 -1.59 -9.23
N GLU A 72 30.77 -0.51 -10.01
CA GLU A 72 31.71 0.59 -9.77
C GLU A 72 31.43 1.32 -8.46
N LYS A 73 30.16 1.53 -8.11
CA LYS A 73 29.75 2.16 -6.84
C LYS A 73 30.17 1.36 -5.61
N TYR A 74 30.10 0.03 -5.68
CA TYR A 74 30.28 -0.84 -4.51
C TYR A 74 31.62 -1.59 -4.47
N LYS A 75 32.48 -1.49 -5.49
CA LYS A 75 33.73 -2.27 -5.61
C LYS A 75 34.69 -2.13 -4.44
N ASP A 76 34.77 -0.93 -3.87
CA ASP A 76 35.74 -0.61 -2.81
C ASP A 76 35.19 -0.98 -1.42
N THR A 77 33.86 -1.00 -1.27
CA THR A 77 33.19 -1.19 0.04
C THR A 77 32.65 -2.60 0.24
N HIS A 78 32.40 -3.35 -0.83
CA HIS A 78 31.75 -4.66 -0.77
C HIS A 78 32.47 -5.69 -1.64
N GLU A 79 32.32 -6.96 -1.28
CA GLU A 79 32.53 -8.07 -2.19
C GLU A 79 31.26 -8.26 -3.04
N ILE A 80 31.41 -8.25 -4.36
CA ILE A 80 30.26 -8.20 -5.27
C ILE A 80 29.94 -9.59 -5.82
N ILE A 81 28.67 -9.96 -5.73
CA ILE A 81 28.10 -11.11 -6.43
C ILE A 81 26.97 -10.61 -7.33
N VAL A 82 27.08 -10.85 -8.63
CA VAL A 82 25.99 -10.61 -9.58
C VAL A 82 25.34 -11.96 -9.90
N CYS A 83 24.03 -12.09 -9.75
CA CYS A 83 23.33 -13.35 -9.94
C CYS A 83 21.97 -13.18 -10.59
N GLY A 84 21.42 -14.26 -11.15
CA GLY A 84 20.05 -14.29 -11.68
C GLY A 84 19.99 -14.75 -13.13
N ASP A 85 18.88 -14.45 -13.79
CA ASP A 85 18.63 -14.83 -15.19
C ASP A 85 19.29 -13.81 -16.13
N MET A 86 20.41 -14.21 -16.72
CA MET A 86 21.18 -13.39 -17.65
C MET A 86 20.59 -13.34 -19.05
N ASN A 87 19.63 -14.22 -19.40
CA ASN A 87 19.09 -14.40 -20.76
C ASN A 87 20.14 -14.51 -21.88
N GLY A 88 21.41 -14.76 -21.52
CA GLY A 88 22.58 -14.91 -22.37
C GLY A 88 23.49 -15.97 -21.76
N SER A 89 24.31 -16.64 -22.57
CA SER A 89 25.20 -17.72 -22.11
C SER A 89 26.66 -17.36 -22.29
N LEU A 90 27.47 -17.78 -21.31
CA LEU A 90 28.93 -17.61 -21.31
C LEU A 90 29.65 -18.73 -22.07
N ASP A 91 28.98 -19.84 -22.37
CA ASP A 91 29.58 -20.97 -23.08
C ASP A 91 29.31 -20.91 -24.58
N ARG A 92 28.12 -20.47 -24.98
CA ARG A 92 27.72 -20.36 -26.40
C ARG A 92 28.04 -18.97 -26.97
N SER A 93 28.20 -18.83 -28.28
CA SER A 93 28.41 -17.52 -28.95
C SER A 93 27.44 -17.29 -30.11
N SER A 94 26.31 -17.99 -30.08
CA SER A 94 25.36 -18.07 -31.18
C SER A 94 24.38 -16.90 -31.26
N THR A 95 24.08 -16.22 -30.14
CA THR A 95 23.15 -15.08 -30.12
C THR A 95 23.86 -13.74 -29.87
N PRO A 96 23.23 -12.59 -30.23
CA PRO A 96 23.74 -11.27 -29.90
C PRO A 96 23.95 -11.06 -28.40
N HIS A 97 23.02 -11.52 -27.54
CA HIS A 97 23.14 -11.39 -26.08
C HIS A 97 24.32 -12.18 -25.52
N ASP A 98 24.62 -13.35 -26.08
CA ASP A 98 25.79 -14.13 -25.68
C ASP A 98 27.10 -13.37 -25.92
N LYS A 99 27.22 -12.75 -27.11
CA LYS A 99 28.39 -11.95 -27.48
C LYS A 99 28.52 -10.72 -26.58
N ILE A 100 27.41 -10.00 -26.36
CA ILE A 100 27.39 -8.79 -25.52
C ILE A 100 27.75 -9.13 -24.07
N LEU A 101 27.17 -10.18 -23.50
CA LEU A 101 27.45 -10.63 -22.13
C LEU A 101 28.91 -11.06 -21.97
N LYS A 102 29.47 -11.80 -22.93
CA LYS A 102 30.89 -12.20 -22.92
C LYS A 102 31.83 -11.00 -22.98
N THR A 103 31.55 -10.03 -23.84
CA THR A 103 32.32 -8.78 -23.91
C THR A 103 32.29 -8.05 -22.58
N PHE A 104 31.11 -7.88 -21.99
CA PHE A 104 30.94 -7.25 -20.67
C PHE A 104 31.73 -7.98 -19.57
N CYS A 105 31.63 -9.31 -19.52
CA CYS A 105 32.35 -10.14 -18.54
C CYS A 105 33.87 -9.98 -18.67
N LYS A 106 34.38 -9.94 -19.91
CA LYS A 106 35.80 -9.72 -20.20
C LYS A 106 36.25 -8.31 -19.81
N GLU A 107 35.49 -7.27 -20.15
CA GLU A 107 35.81 -5.87 -19.84
C GLU A 107 35.81 -5.61 -18.33
N LYS A 108 34.84 -6.16 -17.60
CA LYS A 108 34.67 -5.94 -16.16
C LYS A 108 35.40 -6.94 -15.28
N CYS A 109 36.14 -7.86 -15.88
CA CYS A 109 36.82 -8.94 -15.17
C CYS A 109 35.87 -9.68 -14.20
N ILE A 110 34.63 -9.90 -14.64
CA ILE A 110 33.59 -10.60 -13.88
C ILE A 110 33.20 -11.86 -14.66
N GLY A 111 33.14 -13.00 -13.98
CA GLY A 111 32.89 -14.27 -14.64
C GLY A 111 32.36 -15.33 -13.69
N ASN A 112 31.96 -16.47 -14.25
CA ASN A 112 31.76 -17.67 -13.46
C ASN A 112 33.12 -18.20 -12.97
N THR A 113 33.10 -19.02 -11.93
CA THR A 113 34.31 -19.69 -11.43
C THR A 113 34.36 -21.13 -11.93
N GLU A 114 35.52 -21.78 -11.89
CA GLU A 114 35.68 -23.21 -12.20
C GLU A 114 34.78 -24.13 -11.35
N LYS A 115 34.34 -23.63 -10.19
CA LYS A 115 33.39 -24.32 -9.29
C LYS A 115 31.95 -24.32 -9.83
N CYS A 116 31.64 -23.52 -10.85
CA CYS A 116 30.30 -23.46 -11.45
C CYS A 116 30.13 -24.60 -12.46
N PRO A 117 29.19 -25.53 -12.25
CA PRO A 117 29.01 -26.64 -13.16
C PRO A 117 28.42 -26.17 -14.50
N VAL A 118 28.97 -26.69 -15.61
CA VAL A 118 28.40 -26.50 -16.95
C VAL A 118 27.17 -27.40 -17.08
N LYS A 119 25.99 -26.83 -16.82
CA LYS A 119 24.69 -27.52 -16.82
C LYS A 119 23.60 -26.58 -17.27
N GLU A 120 22.61 -27.12 -17.99
CA GLU A 120 21.50 -26.30 -18.46
C GLU A 120 20.64 -25.84 -17.29
N THR A 121 20.44 -24.52 -17.21
CA THR A 121 19.59 -23.89 -16.20
C THR A 121 18.24 -23.49 -16.77
N PHE A 122 18.08 -23.50 -18.09
CA PHE A 122 16.83 -23.18 -18.77
C PHE A 122 16.45 -24.24 -19.80
N TYR A 123 15.17 -24.60 -19.80
CA TYR A 123 14.56 -25.55 -20.73
C TYR A 123 13.32 -24.92 -21.34
N HIS A 124 13.37 -24.68 -22.65
CA HIS A 124 12.25 -24.11 -23.37
C HIS A 124 11.06 -25.10 -23.37
N GLN A 125 9.84 -24.56 -23.34
CA GLN A 125 8.59 -25.33 -23.17
C GLN A 125 8.32 -26.36 -24.27
N ASN A 126 8.98 -26.22 -25.44
CA ASN A 126 8.90 -27.18 -26.54
C ASN A 126 9.91 -28.34 -26.41
N GLY A 127 10.77 -28.33 -25.38
CA GLY A 127 11.81 -29.34 -25.14
C GLY A 127 12.99 -29.30 -26.12
N MET A 128 13.00 -28.40 -27.11
CA MET A 128 13.99 -28.38 -28.19
C MET A 128 15.18 -27.45 -27.93
N SER A 129 15.02 -26.45 -27.05
CA SER A 129 16.06 -25.47 -26.76
C SER A 129 16.36 -25.48 -25.27
N LYS A 130 17.62 -25.75 -24.94
CA LYS A 130 18.14 -25.78 -23.57
C LYS A 130 19.40 -24.93 -23.52
N GLY A 131 19.68 -24.31 -22.38
CA GLY A 131 20.87 -23.49 -22.22
C GLY A 131 21.12 -23.11 -20.78
N GLN A 132 22.37 -22.81 -20.46
CA GLN A 132 22.75 -22.20 -19.20
C GLN A 132 22.64 -20.68 -19.36
N ILE A 133 21.67 -20.07 -18.68
CA ILE A 133 21.44 -18.62 -18.69
C ILE A 133 21.35 -18.02 -17.29
N ASP A 134 21.34 -18.86 -16.25
CA ASP A 134 21.31 -18.43 -14.86
C ASP A 134 22.69 -18.61 -14.24
N TYR A 135 23.26 -17.54 -13.68
CA TYR A 135 24.65 -17.55 -13.19
C TYR A 135 24.78 -16.89 -11.82
N PHE A 136 25.85 -17.25 -11.11
CA PHE A 136 26.52 -16.40 -10.14
C PHE A 136 27.86 -15.96 -10.77
N LEU A 137 28.06 -14.65 -10.89
CA LEU A 137 29.24 -14.03 -11.46
C LEU A 137 30.00 -13.29 -10.36
N PHE A 138 31.33 -13.44 -10.39
CA PHE A 138 32.26 -12.95 -9.39
C PHE A 138 33.39 -12.21 -10.09
N LYS A 139 33.95 -11.20 -9.42
CA LYS A 139 35.15 -10.51 -9.92
C LYS A 139 36.35 -11.45 -9.79
N SER A 140 37.21 -11.54 -10.80
CA SER A 140 38.29 -12.55 -10.88
C SER A 140 39.23 -12.63 -9.68
N ASN A 141 39.39 -11.54 -8.93
CA ASN A 141 40.27 -11.45 -7.74
C ASN A 141 39.49 -11.23 -6.42
N SER A 142 38.19 -11.56 -6.39
CA SER A 142 37.34 -11.36 -5.21
C SER A 142 37.64 -12.40 -4.13
N GLU A 143 37.86 -11.95 -2.90
CA GLU A 143 38.07 -12.83 -1.74
C GLU A 143 36.90 -13.79 -1.50
N ILE A 144 35.71 -13.44 -1.99
CA ILE A 144 34.53 -14.27 -1.88
C ILE A 144 34.69 -15.62 -2.57
N ILE A 145 35.51 -15.70 -3.63
CA ILE A 145 35.77 -16.93 -4.39
C ILE A 145 36.40 -18.01 -3.48
N ASN A 146 37.24 -17.58 -2.53
CA ASN A 146 37.86 -18.44 -1.54
C ASN A 146 36.84 -18.95 -0.49
N LYS A 147 35.74 -18.21 -0.27
CA LYS A 147 34.65 -18.57 0.66
C LYS A 147 33.60 -19.48 0.02
N ILE A 148 33.65 -19.69 -1.30
CA ILE A 148 32.75 -20.59 -2.02
C ILE A 148 33.07 -22.04 -1.66
N ARG A 149 32.13 -22.69 -0.98
CA ARG A 149 32.19 -24.14 -0.73
C ARG A 149 31.78 -24.92 -1.97
N GLN A 150 30.67 -24.53 -2.59
CA GLN A 150 30.10 -25.25 -3.73
C GLN A 150 29.12 -24.35 -4.51
N ILE A 151 29.08 -24.52 -5.83
CA ILE A 151 27.99 -24.03 -6.69
C ILE A 151 27.35 -25.25 -7.33
N ASP A 152 26.03 -25.37 -7.25
CA ASP A 152 25.28 -26.49 -7.80
C ASP A 152 24.12 -26.00 -8.66
N VAL A 153 23.77 -26.78 -9.69
CA VAL A 153 22.50 -26.65 -10.40
C VAL A 153 21.57 -27.76 -9.93
N LEU A 154 20.45 -27.39 -9.31
CA LEU A 154 19.45 -28.33 -8.77
C LEU A 154 18.56 -28.95 -9.86
N ASP A 155 19.18 -29.57 -10.85
CA ASP A 155 18.54 -30.31 -11.96
C ASP A 155 17.61 -31.44 -11.41
N THR A 156 17.84 -31.89 -10.18
CA THR A 156 17.17 -33.07 -9.62
C THR A 156 15.88 -32.80 -8.84
N ASP A 157 15.38 -31.57 -8.75
CA ASP A 157 14.12 -31.29 -8.04
C ASP A 157 12.91 -31.61 -8.93
N PRO A 158 12.22 -32.75 -8.72
CA PRO A 158 11.07 -33.10 -9.55
C PRO A 158 9.87 -32.17 -9.24
N GLU A 159 9.93 -31.35 -8.19
CA GLU A 159 8.89 -30.39 -7.86
C GLU A 159 9.10 -29.01 -8.52
N ASN A 160 10.20 -28.84 -9.26
CA ASN A 160 10.45 -27.67 -10.07
C ASN A 160 9.54 -27.66 -11.31
N THR A 161 8.57 -26.73 -11.32
CA THR A 161 7.64 -26.53 -12.45
C THR A 161 8.00 -25.32 -13.31
N SER A 162 9.18 -24.73 -13.08
CA SER A 162 9.69 -23.62 -13.86
C SER A 162 10.41 -24.14 -15.10
N ASP A 163 10.46 -23.30 -16.13
CA ASP A 163 11.37 -23.45 -17.27
C ASP A 163 12.83 -23.16 -16.91
N HIS A 164 13.10 -22.76 -15.65
CA HIS A 164 14.43 -22.55 -15.10
C HIS A 164 14.72 -23.53 -13.95
N VAL A 165 15.98 -23.86 -13.75
CA VAL A 165 16.50 -24.72 -12.69
C VAL A 165 17.29 -23.88 -11.68
N PRO A 166 17.01 -24.00 -10.37
CA PRO A 166 17.73 -23.21 -9.37
C PRO A 166 19.24 -23.48 -9.38
N VAL A 167 20.02 -22.40 -9.43
CA VAL A 167 21.45 -22.41 -9.13
C VAL A 167 21.61 -22.10 -7.64
N ILE A 168 22.37 -22.93 -6.93
CA ILE A 168 22.68 -22.76 -5.51
C ILE A 168 24.14 -22.38 -5.36
N LEU A 169 24.38 -21.30 -4.64
CA LEU A 169 25.70 -20.93 -4.13
C LEU A 169 25.75 -21.23 -2.62
N THR A 170 26.71 -22.06 -2.21
CA THR A 170 27.00 -22.31 -0.79
C THR A 170 28.29 -21.60 -0.39
N LEU A 171 28.18 -20.65 0.53
CA LEU A 171 29.31 -19.90 1.10
C LEU A 171 29.54 -20.33 2.55
N ASN A 172 30.80 -20.35 2.98
CA ASN A 172 31.11 -20.41 4.41
C ASN A 172 30.75 -19.07 5.06
N SER A 173 29.79 -19.05 5.99
CA SER A 173 29.32 -17.82 6.62
C SER A 173 29.12 -17.90 8.13
N GLN A 174 29.37 -16.76 8.79
CA GLN A 174 29.14 -16.54 10.22
C GLN A 174 28.00 -15.51 10.39
N LEU A 175 26.78 -15.88 10.01
CA LEU A 175 25.59 -15.03 10.20
C LEU A 175 25.01 -15.23 11.60
N LYS A 176 24.60 -14.14 12.27
CA LYS A 176 23.92 -14.21 13.57
C LYS A 176 22.49 -14.72 13.34
N LYS A 177 22.03 -15.68 14.15
CA LYS A 177 20.68 -16.28 14.06
C LYS A 177 19.87 -15.98 15.30
N VAL A 178 18.71 -15.33 15.14
CA VAL A 178 17.79 -15.04 16.26
C VAL A 178 16.71 -16.12 16.38
N ARG A 179 16.50 -16.69 17.58
CA ARG A 179 15.42 -17.67 17.88
C ARG A 179 14.37 -17.07 18.83
N GLU A 180 13.08 -17.13 18.47
CA GLU A 180 11.97 -16.73 19.36
C GLU A 180 11.53 -17.87 20.31
N LYS A 181 11.29 -17.58 21.61
CA LYS A 181 10.68 -18.49 22.61
C LYS A 181 9.13 -18.45 22.56
N ALA A 182 8.47 -19.58 22.86
CA ALA A 182 6.99 -19.75 22.84
C ALA A 182 6.34 -19.74 24.23
N THR A 183 5.11 -19.22 24.34
CA THR A 183 4.33 -19.05 25.59
C THR A 183 3.36 -20.22 25.88
N THR A 184 2.97 -20.43 27.15
CA THR A 184 2.19 -21.60 27.64
C THR A 184 0.88 -21.18 28.34
N ILE A 185 -0.23 -21.92 28.17
CA ILE A 185 -1.52 -21.70 28.90
C ILE A 185 -2.20 -22.99 29.39
N ILE A 186 -3.19 -22.85 30.29
CA ILE A 186 -3.92 -23.90 31.03
C ILE A 186 -5.19 -24.37 30.28
N ALA A 187 -5.45 -25.68 30.18
CA ALA A 187 -6.60 -26.25 29.47
C ALA A 187 -7.83 -26.52 30.38
N LYS A 188 -9.04 -26.56 29.78
CA LYS A 188 -10.32 -26.88 30.45
C LYS A 188 -10.40 -28.36 30.91
N PRO A 189 -11.04 -28.66 32.05
CA PRO A 189 -11.20 -30.04 32.55
C PRO A 189 -12.11 -30.90 31.67
N LYS A 190 -11.77 -32.20 31.55
CA LYS A 190 -12.58 -33.20 30.84
C LYS A 190 -13.55 -33.87 31.81
N TRP A 191 -14.79 -33.39 31.83
CA TRP A 191 -15.85 -33.91 32.70
C TRP A 191 -16.27 -35.36 32.40
N THR A 192 -15.97 -35.88 31.20
CA THR A 192 -16.24 -37.27 30.84
C THR A 192 -15.41 -38.28 31.63
N ASP A 193 -14.26 -37.85 32.15
CA ASP A 193 -13.31 -38.69 32.86
C ASP A 193 -13.43 -38.48 34.39
N CYS A 194 -14.51 -37.82 34.83
CA CYS A 194 -14.77 -37.50 36.22
C CYS A 194 -15.35 -38.72 36.95
N ASP A 195 -14.74 -39.07 38.08
CA ASP A 195 -15.37 -39.96 39.05
C ASP A 195 -16.47 -39.19 39.80
N HIS A 196 -17.71 -39.43 39.38
CA HIS A 196 -18.87 -38.69 39.88
C HIS A 196 -19.16 -38.99 41.35
N GLN A 197 -18.72 -40.14 41.87
CA GLN A 197 -18.95 -40.54 43.25
C GLN A 197 -17.98 -39.80 44.17
N ILE A 198 -16.69 -39.79 43.82
CA ILE A 198 -15.65 -39.03 44.54
C ILE A 198 -15.94 -37.53 44.49
N TYR A 199 -16.38 -37.00 43.34
CA TYR A 199 -16.75 -35.58 43.22
C TYR A 199 -17.90 -35.21 44.17
N LYS A 200 -18.96 -36.03 44.22
CA LYS A 200 -20.11 -35.80 45.09
C LYS A 200 -19.75 -35.93 46.56
N GLU A 201 -18.90 -36.88 46.94
CA GLU A 201 -18.45 -37.06 48.33
C GLU A 201 -17.68 -35.83 48.83
N VAL A 202 -16.77 -35.27 48.03
CA VAL A 202 -16.01 -34.06 48.40
C VAL A 202 -16.94 -32.84 48.54
N ILE A 203 -17.89 -32.67 47.62
CA ILE A 203 -18.86 -31.57 47.69
C ILE A 203 -19.78 -31.73 48.91
N ASN A 204 -20.38 -32.90 49.11
CA ASN A 204 -21.33 -33.15 50.20
C ASN A 204 -20.68 -33.04 51.59
N LYS A 205 -19.39 -33.38 51.71
CA LYS A 205 -18.64 -33.24 52.96
C LYS A 205 -18.35 -31.78 53.35
N ASP A 206 -18.04 -30.94 52.38
CA ASP A 206 -17.48 -29.60 52.63
C ASP A 206 -18.45 -28.44 52.32
N LEU A 207 -19.51 -28.67 51.53
CA LEU A 207 -20.54 -27.66 51.22
C LEU A 207 -21.35 -27.21 52.45
N PRO A 208 -21.80 -28.10 53.36
CA PRO A 208 -22.54 -27.67 54.56
C PRO A 208 -21.71 -26.75 55.47
N LYS A 209 -20.40 -26.99 55.55
CA LYS A 209 -19.45 -26.16 56.30
C LYS A 209 -19.26 -24.79 55.66
N LEU A 210 -19.33 -24.72 54.33
CA LEU A 210 -19.28 -23.47 53.58
C LEU A 210 -20.56 -22.65 53.81
N MET A 211 -21.71 -23.30 53.81
CA MET A 211 -23.01 -22.66 54.04
C MET A 211 -23.13 -22.09 55.45
N GLN A 212 -22.62 -22.79 56.48
CA GLN A 212 -22.58 -22.28 57.85
C GLN A 212 -21.61 -21.10 58.05
N LYS A 213 -20.59 -20.97 57.17
CA LYS A 213 -19.57 -19.89 57.24
C LYS A 213 -19.85 -18.71 56.30
N SER A 214 -20.92 -18.77 55.49
CA SER A 214 -21.29 -17.64 54.63
C SER A 214 -21.66 -16.43 55.50
N LYS A 215 -21.04 -15.30 55.21
CA LYS A 215 -21.29 -14.01 55.90
C LYS A 215 -22.15 -13.06 55.05
N GLY A 216 -22.76 -13.54 53.97
CA GLY A 216 -23.61 -12.75 53.08
C GLY A 216 -22.87 -11.83 52.09
N ILE A 217 -21.54 -11.92 51.98
CA ILE A 217 -20.75 -11.17 50.98
C ILE A 217 -20.58 -12.05 49.74
N ILE A 218 -21.41 -11.78 48.73
CA ILE A 218 -21.56 -12.59 47.51
C ILE A 218 -20.23 -12.94 46.85
N GLU A 219 -19.32 -11.96 46.69
CA GLU A 219 -18.04 -12.18 46.00
C GLU A 219 -17.08 -13.09 46.78
N GLN A 220 -17.14 -13.08 48.11
CA GLN A 220 -16.32 -13.96 48.93
C GLN A 220 -16.91 -15.37 48.97
N ASP A 221 -18.23 -15.48 49.02
CA ASP A 221 -18.93 -16.76 48.97
C ASP A 221 -18.76 -17.46 47.62
N ILE A 222 -18.75 -16.70 46.51
CA ILE A 222 -18.40 -17.21 45.18
C ILE A 222 -16.96 -17.74 45.16
N ARG A 223 -15.97 -17.00 45.68
CA ARG A 223 -14.56 -17.48 45.73
C ARG A 223 -14.42 -18.73 46.58
N ASN A 224 -15.15 -18.82 47.68
CA ASN A 224 -15.14 -19.97 48.57
C ASN A 224 -15.77 -21.20 47.89
N LEU A 225 -16.87 -21.01 47.15
CA LEU A 225 -17.50 -22.04 46.34
C LEU A 225 -16.59 -22.49 45.19
N GLU A 226 -15.93 -21.57 44.49
CA GLU A 226 -14.97 -21.89 43.43
C GLU A 226 -13.81 -22.76 43.95
N LYS A 227 -13.27 -22.44 45.14
CA LYS A 227 -12.22 -23.26 45.77
C LYS A 227 -12.71 -24.68 46.08
N LEU A 228 -13.92 -24.82 46.58
CA LEU A 228 -14.53 -26.13 46.85
C LEU A 228 -14.71 -26.94 45.56
N LEU A 229 -15.23 -26.32 44.50
CA LEU A 229 -15.38 -26.95 43.18
C LEU A 229 -14.02 -27.32 42.57
N HIS A 230 -12.98 -26.52 42.77
CA HIS A 230 -11.62 -26.85 42.34
C HIS A 230 -11.06 -28.05 43.09
N LYS A 231 -11.21 -28.10 44.42
CA LYS A 231 -10.80 -29.23 45.26
C LYS A 231 -11.51 -30.52 44.86
N ALA A 232 -12.81 -30.46 44.63
CA ALA A 232 -13.59 -31.61 44.16
C ALA A 232 -13.14 -32.07 42.76
N GLY A 233 -12.86 -31.13 41.86
CA GLY A 233 -12.35 -31.43 40.52
C GLY A 233 -10.95 -32.04 40.50
N GLU A 234 -10.05 -31.62 41.40
CA GLU A 234 -8.71 -32.20 41.56
C GLU A 234 -8.76 -33.65 42.03
N ALA A 235 -9.64 -33.95 42.98
CA ALA A 235 -9.80 -35.29 43.52
C ALA A 235 -10.46 -36.25 42.52
N ALA A 236 -11.43 -35.76 41.74
CA ALA A 236 -12.29 -36.62 40.91
C ALA A 236 -11.81 -36.79 39.45
N ILE A 237 -10.93 -35.92 38.93
CA ILE A 237 -10.54 -35.93 37.51
C ILE A 237 -9.03 -36.24 37.37
N PRO A 238 -8.64 -37.38 36.78
CA PRO A 238 -7.24 -37.72 36.56
C PRO A 238 -6.52 -36.65 35.72
N LYS A 239 -5.43 -36.07 36.25
CA LYS A 239 -4.59 -35.04 35.60
C LYS A 239 -5.29 -33.69 35.44
N TYR A 240 -5.97 -33.27 36.51
CA TYR A 240 -6.52 -31.93 36.65
C TYR A 240 -5.48 -30.85 36.27
N ARG A 241 -5.79 -30.07 35.22
CA ARG A 241 -4.97 -29.01 34.59
C ARG A 241 -3.58 -29.44 34.07
N ARG A 242 -3.51 -29.84 32.79
CA ARG A 242 -2.24 -29.89 32.03
C ARG A 242 -1.90 -28.54 31.39
N LYS A 243 -0.63 -28.12 31.48
CA LYS A 243 -0.05 -27.04 30.66
C LYS A 243 0.13 -27.56 29.23
N ILE A 244 -0.50 -26.92 28.23
CA ILE A 244 -0.34 -27.30 26.82
C ILE A 244 0.61 -26.30 26.14
N LYS A 245 1.62 -26.83 25.43
CA LYS A 245 2.43 -26.05 24.48
C LYS A 245 1.60 -25.78 23.23
N ILE A 246 1.21 -24.53 23.01
CA ILE A 246 0.52 -24.15 21.77
C ILE A 246 1.56 -23.85 20.69
N LYS A 247 1.53 -24.60 19.59
CA LYS A 247 2.04 -24.07 18.32
C LYS A 247 0.98 -23.12 17.78
N SER A 248 1.38 -21.86 17.62
CA SER A 248 0.56 -20.72 17.21
C SER A 248 -0.43 -21.02 16.09
N LYS A 249 -1.66 -20.52 16.24
CA LYS A 249 -2.70 -20.30 15.22
C LYS A 249 -3.05 -21.56 14.39
N GLY A 250 -4.30 -22.01 14.50
CA GLY A 250 -4.87 -22.91 13.49
C GLY A 250 -4.55 -22.35 12.10
N LYS A 251 -3.90 -23.15 11.26
CA LYS A 251 -3.62 -22.76 9.87
C LYS A 251 -4.96 -22.44 9.24
N ALA A 252 -5.19 -21.19 8.84
CA ALA A 252 -6.49 -20.64 8.43
C ALA A 252 -7.19 -21.37 7.24
N ILE A 253 -6.55 -22.41 6.69
CA ILE A 253 -6.84 -23.09 5.43
C ILE A 253 -6.56 -24.59 5.60
N TRP A 254 -6.91 -25.18 6.75
CA TRP A 254 -6.83 -26.63 6.96
C TRP A 254 -8.20 -27.24 6.71
N ASN A 255 -8.29 -28.14 5.72
CA ASN A 255 -9.52 -28.87 5.37
C ASN A 255 -9.21 -30.38 5.28
N GLU A 256 -10.24 -31.22 5.15
CA GLU A 256 -10.10 -32.68 5.15
C GLU A 256 -9.15 -33.20 4.04
N GLN A 257 -9.19 -32.57 2.86
CA GLN A 257 -8.29 -32.91 1.75
C GLN A 257 -6.82 -32.59 2.06
N ILE A 258 -6.56 -31.44 2.69
CA ILE A 258 -5.22 -31.04 3.14
C ILE A 258 -4.76 -31.93 4.29
N ASP A 259 -5.67 -32.34 5.18
CA ASP A 259 -5.35 -33.25 6.29
C ASP A 259 -4.95 -34.64 5.79
N LYS A 260 -5.75 -35.23 4.89
CA LYS A 260 -5.45 -36.52 4.23
C LYS A 260 -4.13 -36.44 3.45
N ALA A 261 -3.96 -35.43 2.61
CA ALA A 261 -2.72 -35.25 1.84
C ALA A 261 -1.50 -34.97 2.75
N SER A 262 -1.69 -34.30 3.89
CA SER A 262 -0.61 -34.04 4.85
C SER A 262 -0.20 -35.32 5.58
N LYS A 263 -1.14 -36.18 5.96
CA LYS A 263 -0.87 -37.49 6.56
C LYS A 263 -0.12 -38.40 5.57
N GLN A 264 -0.58 -38.46 4.32
CA GLN A 264 0.09 -39.22 3.25
C GLN A 264 1.52 -38.71 3.00
N SER A 265 1.71 -37.39 2.92
CA SER A 265 3.04 -36.78 2.75
C SER A 265 3.98 -37.07 3.92
N LYS A 266 3.49 -37.02 5.17
CA LYS A 266 4.27 -37.35 6.37
C LYS A 266 4.66 -38.83 6.41
N ASN A 267 3.74 -39.73 6.07
CA ASN A 267 4.02 -41.17 6.02
C ASN A 267 5.05 -41.51 4.95
N ALA A 268 4.89 -40.98 3.73
CA ALA A 268 5.84 -41.22 2.65
C ALA A 268 7.24 -40.65 2.97
N TYR A 269 7.31 -39.50 3.64
CA TYR A 269 8.58 -38.94 4.12
C TYR A 269 9.22 -39.79 5.23
N LYS A 270 8.42 -40.33 6.17
CA LYS A 270 8.91 -41.21 7.24
C LYS A 270 9.53 -42.48 6.66
N VAL A 271 8.83 -43.13 5.72
CA VAL A 271 9.31 -44.36 5.05
C VAL A 271 10.60 -44.08 4.27
N TRP A 272 10.64 -43.02 3.47
CA TRP A 272 11.86 -42.63 2.73
C TRP A 272 13.05 -42.35 3.67
N ARG A 273 12.81 -41.66 4.80
CA ARG A 273 13.86 -41.34 5.78
C ARG A 273 14.37 -42.56 6.55
N GLN A 274 13.50 -43.54 6.84
CA GLN A 274 13.89 -44.78 7.52
C GLN A 274 14.79 -45.66 6.65
N HIS A 275 14.68 -45.57 5.32
CA HIS A 275 15.49 -46.34 4.38
C HIS A 275 16.74 -45.59 3.90
N GLY A 276 17.32 -44.76 4.77
CA GLY A 276 18.58 -44.05 4.47
C GLY A 276 18.45 -42.84 3.56
N ALA A 277 17.23 -42.36 3.28
CA ALA A 277 16.98 -41.18 2.46
C ALA A 277 17.62 -41.25 1.04
N PRO A 278 17.29 -42.29 0.25
CA PRO A 278 17.92 -42.55 -1.04
C PRO A 278 17.72 -41.38 -2.02
N GLN A 279 18.79 -41.01 -2.74
CA GLN A 279 18.84 -39.83 -3.60
C GLN A 279 18.68 -40.09 -5.09
N GLU A 280 18.76 -41.35 -5.53
CA GLU A 280 18.61 -41.72 -6.92
C GLU A 280 17.19 -41.42 -7.44
N ARG A 281 17.10 -40.86 -8.65
CA ARG A 281 15.82 -40.45 -9.26
C ARG A 281 14.92 -41.65 -9.61
N SER A 282 15.51 -42.82 -9.88
CA SER A 282 14.83 -44.09 -10.13
C SER A 282 14.30 -44.76 -8.86
N ASN A 283 14.70 -44.30 -7.67
CA ASN A 283 14.33 -44.94 -6.42
C ASN A 283 12.83 -44.75 -6.12
N GLU A 284 12.14 -45.87 -5.94
CA GLU A 284 10.69 -45.92 -5.77
C GLU A 284 10.20 -45.12 -4.54
N LEU A 285 10.97 -45.10 -3.44
CA LEU A 285 10.63 -44.37 -2.22
C LEU A 285 10.73 -42.85 -2.41
N LYS A 286 11.71 -42.38 -3.18
CA LYS A 286 11.86 -40.96 -3.54
C LYS A 286 10.73 -40.50 -4.46
N ILE A 287 10.33 -41.34 -5.43
CA ILE A 287 9.19 -41.09 -6.32
C ILE A 287 7.88 -40.99 -5.51
N LYS A 288 7.59 -41.96 -4.64
CA LYS A 288 6.39 -41.98 -3.78
C LYS A 288 6.32 -40.78 -2.83
N MET A 289 7.45 -40.40 -2.21
CA MET A 289 7.52 -39.20 -1.36
C MET A 289 7.21 -37.92 -2.15
N THR A 290 7.80 -37.77 -3.33
CA THR A 290 7.63 -36.58 -4.18
C THR A 290 6.19 -36.47 -4.69
N ALA A 291 5.58 -37.58 -5.10
CA ALA A 291 4.17 -37.64 -5.49
C ALA A 291 3.24 -37.20 -4.35
N ALA A 292 3.45 -37.71 -3.12
CA ALA A 292 2.65 -37.33 -1.96
C ALA A 292 2.77 -35.85 -1.58
N LYS A 293 3.97 -35.24 -1.72
CA LYS A 293 4.18 -33.80 -1.53
C LYS A 293 3.50 -32.95 -2.61
N ARG A 294 3.56 -33.36 -3.88
CA ARG A 294 2.85 -32.69 -5.00
C ARG A 294 1.34 -32.65 -4.77
N ILE A 295 0.75 -33.75 -4.27
CA ILE A 295 -0.69 -33.84 -3.93
C ILE A 295 -1.05 -32.84 -2.81
N LEU A 296 -0.26 -32.78 -1.73
CA LEU A 296 -0.46 -31.81 -0.64
C LEU A 296 -0.40 -30.36 -1.14
N ARG A 297 0.56 -30.03 -2.01
CA ARG A 297 0.69 -28.68 -2.59
C ARG A 297 -0.46 -28.34 -3.50
N LYS A 298 -0.99 -29.29 -4.27
CA LYS A 298 -2.18 -29.11 -5.10
C LYS A 298 -3.40 -28.77 -4.22
N ALA A 299 -3.64 -29.55 -3.18
CA ALA A 299 -4.75 -29.33 -2.24
C ALA A 299 -4.65 -27.96 -1.54
N GLN A 300 -3.45 -27.56 -1.09
CA GLN A 300 -3.22 -26.25 -0.50
C GLN A 300 -3.49 -25.12 -1.51
N ARG A 301 -2.91 -25.17 -2.71
CA ARG A 301 -3.12 -24.12 -3.74
C ARG A 301 -4.58 -23.95 -4.12
N GLN A 302 -5.32 -25.05 -4.25
CA GLN A 302 -6.76 -25.03 -4.52
C GLN A 302 -7.52 -24.34 -3.37
N ALA A 303 -7.24 -24.69 -2.12
CA ALA A 303 -7.89 -24.06 -0.97
C ALA A 303 -7.59 -22.56 -0.83
N TYR A 304 -6.34 -22.13 -1.08
CA TYR A 304 -5.97 -20.71 -1.12
C TYR A 304 -6.66 -19.95 -2.27
N ALA A 305 -6.84 -20.58 -3.44
CA ALA A 305 -7.57 -19.99 -4.56
C ALA A 305 -9.05 -19.83 -4.21
N SER A 306 -9.70 -20.88 -3.70
CA SER A 306 -11.11 -20.85 -3.29
C SER A 306 -11.39 -19.88 -2.16
N GLN A 307 -10.50 -19.74 -1.17
CA GLN A 307 -10.67 -18.74 -0.11
C GLN A 307 -10.57 -17.31 -0.64
N ARG A 308 -9.63 -17.03 -1.56
CA ARG A 308 -9.52 -15.72 -2.21
C ARG A 308 -10.75 -15.39 -3.03
N GLU A 309 -11.25 -16.34 -3.81
CA GLU A 309 -12.49 -16.19 -4.58
C GLU A 309 -13.70 -15.98 -3.67
N SER A 310 -13.83 -16.74 -2.58
CA SER A 310 -14.90 -16.58 -1.58
C SER A 310 -14.85 -15.20 -0.91
N THR A 311 -13.66 -14.75 -0.52
CA THR A 311 -13.46 -13.45 0.12
C THR A 311 -13.76 -12.30 -0.82
N ALA A 312 -13.25 -12.36 -2.06
CA ALA A 312 -13.57 -11.40 -3.11
C ALA A 312 -15.09 -11.36 -3.39
N GLY A 313 -15.73 -12.53 -3.48
CA GLY A 313 -17.18 -12.64 -3.65
C GLY A 313 -17.98 -12.01 -2.50
N LYS A 314 -17.55 -12.19 -1.24
CA LYS A 314 -18.18 -11.55 -0.06
C LYS A 314 -18.04 -10.03 -0.10
N ILE A 315 -16.86 -9.52 -0.44
CA ILE A 315 -16.62 -8.06 -0.57
C ILE A 315 -17.47 -7.47 -1.69
N MET A 316 -17.54 -8.12 -2.86
CA MET A 316 -18.34 -7.63 -3.99
C MET A 316 -19.85 -7.69 -3.70
N LYS A 317 -20.34 -8.70 -2.97
CA LYS A 317 -21.75 -8.73 -2.51
C LYS A 317 -22.02 -7.59 -1.52
N ALA A 318 -21.12 -7.39 -0.57
CA ALA A 318 -21.25 -6.32 0.42
C ALA A 318 -21.19 -4.92 -0.21
N SER A 319 -20.45 -4.72 -1.31
CA SER A 319 -20.30 -3.38 -1.91
C SER A 319 -21.60 -2.74 -2.36
N ASN A 320 -22.60 -3.56 -2.69
CA ASN A 320 -23.90 -3.13 -3.21
C ASN A 320 -25.01 -3.13 -2.15
N ALA A 321 -24.85 -3.87 -1.05
CA ALA A 321 -25.92 -4.13 -0.08
C ALA A 321 -25.57 -3.77 1.37
N ASP A 322 -24.29 -3.85 1.77
CA ASP A 322 -23.86 -3.65 3.15
C ASP A 322 -22.52 -2.91 3.22
N THR A 323 -22.63 -1.59 3.39
CA THR A 323 -21.49 -0.68 3.46
C THR A 323 -20.60 -0.96 4.68
N LYS A 324 -21.18 -1.33 5.84
CA LYS A 324 -20.41 -1.61 7.07
C LYS A 324 -19.60 -2.88 6.91
N LEU A 325 -20.21 -3.94 6.40
CA LEU A 325 -19.53 -5.21 6.12
C LEU A 325 -18.45 -5.05 5.03
N PHE A 326 -18.74 -4.27 3.99
CA PHE A 326 -17.77 -3.97 2.93
C PHE A 326 -16.48 -3.36 3.52
N TYR A 327 -16.59 -2.31 4.32
CA TYR A 327 -15.43 -1.68 4.94
C TYR A 327 -14.74 -2.57 5.97
N LYS A 328 -15.49 -3.35 6.75
CA LYS A 328 -14.94 -4.34 7.69
C LYS A 328 -14.06 -5.36 6.96
N LEU A 329 -14.56 -5.94 5.86
CA LEU A 329 -13.83 -6.95 5.08
C LEU A 329 -12.58 -6.36 4.43
N ILE A 330 -12.65 -5.13 3.90
CA ILE A 330 -11.47 -4.43 3.36
C ILE A 330 -10.44 -4.17 4.45
N ASN A 331 -10.84 -3.68 5.62
CA ASN A 331 -9.92 -3.40 6.72
C ASN A 331 -9.27 -4.66 7.29
N MET A 332 -9.97 -5.80 7.28
CA MET A 332 -9.37 -7.09 7.64
C MET A 332 -8.23 -7.51 6.70
N GLN A 333 -8.31 -7.16 5.41
CA GLN A 333 -7.25 -7.42 4.42
C GLN A 333 -6.08 -6.44 4.54
N ARG A 334 -6.33 -5.25 5.08
CA ARG A 334 -5.34 -4.18 5.28
C ARG A 334 -4.52 -4.33 6.55
N LYS A 335 -4.67 -5.41 7.32
CA LYS A 335 -3.76 -5.67 8.43
C LYS A 335 -2.36 -5.82 7.84
N THR A 336 -1.56 -4.77 7.97
CA THR A 336 -0.11 -4.86 7.99
C THR A 336 0.21 -6.07 8.87
N PRO A 337 1.16 -6.95 8.48
CA PRO A 337 1.77 -7.79 9.49
C PRO A 337 2.16 -6.81 10.59
N LEU A 338 1.54 -6.92 11.76
CA LEU A 338 2.10 -6.28 12.93
C LEU A 338 3.50 -6.88 13.01
N THR A 339 4.50 -6.15 12.53
CA THR A 339 5.82 -6.23 13.11
C THR A 339 5.59 -5.79 14.55
N ASN A 340 5.16 -6.73 15.37
CA ASN A 340 5.35 -6.65 16.80
C ASN A 340 6.87 -6.64 16.94
N THR A 341 7.47 -5.46 16.88
CA THR A 341 8.81 -5.28 17.41
C THR A 341 8.67 -5.54 18.88
N LYS A 342 9.32 -6.61 19.36
CA LYS A 342 9.52 -6.81 20.79
C LYS A 342 10.41 -5.73 21.38
N ILE A 343 11.07 -4.96 20.51
CA ILE A 343 12.02 -3.92 20.82
C ILE A 343 11.28 -2.58 20.86
N LEU A 344 11.17 -1.98 22.05
CA LEU A 344 10.83 -0.58 22.24
C LEU A 344 12.11 0.23 22.11
N LYS A 345 12.12 1.27 21.27
CA LYS A 345 13.16 2.30 21.24
C LYS A 345 12.53 3.65 21.54
N LEU A 346 12.92 4.27 22.65
CA LEU A 346 12.37 5.54 23.10
C LEU A 346 13.45 6.30 23.88
N ASN A 347 13.70 7.56 23.52
CA ASN A 347 14.71 8.43 24.17
C ASN A 347 16.07 7.75 24.32
N GLU A 348 16.61 7.20 23.22
CA GLU A 348 17.88 6.44 23.16
C GLU A 348 17.91 5.11 23.93
N LYS A 349 16.92 4.85 24.80
CA LYS A 349 16.77 3.57 25.50
C LYS A 349 16.13 2.52 24.59
N THR A 350 16.62 1.29 24.70
CA THR A 350 16.12 0.13 23.95
C THR A 350 15.75 -0.98 24.92
N ALA A 351 14.52 -1.52 24.84
CA ALA A 351 14.06 -2.63 25.68
C ALA A 351 13.41 -3.74 24.86
N GLU A 352 13.66 -4.99 25.23
CA GLU A 352 13.12 -6.18 24.54
C GLU A 352 12.21 -7.05 25.41
N ASP A 353 12.21 -6.82 26.73
CA ASP A 353 11.43 -7.53 27.73
C ASP A 353 10.31 -6.66 28.34
N GLY A 354 9.23 -7.31 28.79
CA GLY A 354 8.01 -6.64 29.28
C GLY A 354 8.26 -5.63 30.42
N PRO A 355 9.00 -5.99 31.49
CA PRO A 355 9.34 -5.06 32.57
C PRO A 355 10.11 -3.83 32.10
N SER A 356 11.16 -4.00 31.29
CA SER A 356 11.93 -2.88 30.76
C SER A 356 11.10 -1.97 29.84
N ILE A 357 10.22 -2.55 29.02
CA ILE A 357 9.26 -1.80 28.20
C ILE A 357 8.32 -0.97 29.07
N MET A 358 7.79 -1.57 30.14
CA MET A 358 6.90 -0.88 31.08
C MET A 358 7.62 0.26 31.79
N ASN A 359 8.85 0.04 32.25
CA ASN A 359 9.66 1.07 32.92
C ASN A 359 10.02 2.22 31.97
N ILE A 360 10.47 1.95 30.74
CA ILE A 360 10.77 3.01 29.76
C ILE A 360 9.53 3.85 29.46
N TRP A 361 8.36 3.23 29.30
CA TRP A 361 7.11 3.97 29.12
C TRP A 361 6.71 4.74 30.38
N GLN A 362 6.88 4.15 31.57
CA GLN A 362 6.60 4.82 32.84
C GLN A 362 7.47 6.06 32.99
N GLU A 363 8.78 5.94 32.79
CA GLU A 363 9.73 7.05 32.82
C GLU A 363 9.36 8.12 31.79
N HIS A 364 9.05 7.73 30.55
CA HIS A 364 8.64 8.67 29.51
C HIS A 364 7.37 9.44 29.90
N PHE A 365 6.36 8.75 30.39
CA PHE A 365 5.13 9.39 30.83
C PHE A 365 5.31 10.20 32.12
N GLN A 366 6.19 9.77 33.03
CA GLN A 366 6.57 10.53 34.22
C GLN A 366 7.25 11.84 33.82
N GLN A 367 8.17 11.82 32.86
CA GLN A 367 8.81 13.03 32.34
C GLN A 367 7.80 13.97 31.68
N LEU A 368 6.81 13.46 30.94
CA LEU A 368 5.76 14.30 30.37
C LEU A 368 4.79 14.86 31.43
N ALA A 369 4.48 14.05 32.43
CA ALA A 369 3.51 14.35 33.48
C ALA A 369 4.04 15.26 34.59
N THR A 370 5.37 15.37 34.71
CA THR A 370 6.06 16.18 35.72
C THR A 370 6.69 17.39 35.03
N PRO A 371 6.50 18.62 35.53
CA PRO A 371 7.21 19.78 35.02
C PRO A 371 8.71 19.54 35.03
N THR A 372 9.38 19.71 33.89
CA THR A 372 10.84 19.81 33.86
C THR A 372 11.21 21.14 34.49
N ILE A 373 11.59 21.11 35.77
CA ILE A 373 12.25 22.24 36.43
C ILE A 373 13.64 22.31 35.79
N GLU A 374 13.89 23.31 34.96
CA GLU A 374 15.25 23.58 34.49
C GLU A 374 16.09 24.08 35.67
N GLU A 375 17.39 23.75 35.71
CA GLU A 375 18.30 24.20 36.78
C GLU A 375 18.38 25.74 36.90
N ASN A 376 17.95 26.47 35.86
CA ASN A 376 17.84 27.93 35.82
C ASN A 376 16.40 28.44 35.88
N PHE A 377 15.43 27.62 36.27
CA PHE A 377 14.02 28.05 36.31
C PHE A 377 13.78 29.04 37.45
N ASP A 378 13.30 30.22 37.08
CA ASP A 378 12.99 31.32 37.99
C ASP A 378 11.89 30.92 38.98
N THR A 379 12.29 30.63 40.22
CA THR A 379 11.38 30.29 41.32
C THR A 379 10.33 31.37 41.57
N GLU A 380 10.62 32.65 41.28
CA GLU A 380 9.62 33.73 41.39
C GLU A 380 8.49 33.55 40.37
N LYS A 381 8.76 33.01 39.16
CA LYS A 381 7.71 32.74 38.16
C LYS A 381 6.77 31.63 38.58
N LEU A 382 7.28 30.57 39.22
CA LEU A 382 6.42 29.50 39.74
C LEU A 382 5.47 30.06 40.80
N GLU A 383 6.00 30.85 41.73
CA GLU A 383 5.22 31.51 42.77
C GLU A 383 4.19 32.47 42.18
N LEU A 384 4.53 33.24 41.14
CA LEU A 384 3.59 34.12 40.44
C LEU A 384 2.44 33.35 39.78
N VAL A 385 2.71 32.20 39.16
CA VAL A 385 1.67 31.34 38.55
C VAL A 385 0.78 30.74 39.64
N GLU A 386 1.35 30.29 40.76
CA GLU A 386 0.58 29.80 41.90
C GLU A 386 -0.29 30.90 42.53
N ILE A 387 0.25 32.10 42.71
CA ILE A 387 -0.47 33.29 43.18
C ILE A 387 -1.61 33.65 42.22
N GLN A 388 -1.37 33.69 40.90
CA GLN A 388 -2.42 33.94 39.91
C GLN A 388 -3.52 32.88 39.97
N ASN A 389 -3.18 31.60 40.07
CA ASN A 389 -4.15 30.52 40.21
C ASN A 389 -4.97 30.66 41.49
N ASN A 390 -4.34 31.07 42.59
CA ASN A 390 -5.00 31.33 43.87
C ASN A 390 -5.91 32.57 43.81
N ILE A 391 -5.50 33.63 43.12
CA ILE A 391 -6.31 34.84 42.88
C ILE A 391 -7.52 34.50 42.01
N ILE A 392 -7.34 33.77 40.90
CA ILE A 392 -8.44 33.29 40.05
C ILE A 392 -9.38 32.40 40.87
N GLU A 393 -8.86 31.51 41.71
CA GLU A 393 -9.66 30.69 42.63
C GLU A 393 -10.47 31.55 43.61
N SER A 394 -9.91 32.64 44.13
CA SER A 394 -10.58 33.55 45.05
C SER A 394 -11.68 34.39 44.39
N ILE A 395 -11.44 34.85 43.15
CA ILE A 395 -12.38 35.66 42.37
C ILE A 395 -13.53 34.80 41.82
N GLU A 396 -13.27 33.55 41.42
CA GLU A 396 -14.28 32.67 40.82
C GLU A 396 -15.13 31.88 41.84
N ARG A 397 -14.72 31.81 43.11
CA ARG A 397 -15.51 31.19 44.19
C ARG A 397 -16.92 31.78 44.33
N GLU A 398 -17.14 33.03 43.90
CA GLU A 398 -18.45 33.66 43.95
C GLU A 398 -19.38 33.30 42.77
N LYS A 399 -18.90 32.74 41.64
CA LYS A 399 -19.74 32.46 40.45
C LYS A 399 -19.46 31.18 39.61
N GLY A 400 -18.44 30.36 39.88
CA GLY A 400 -17.96 29.35 38.90
C GLY A 400 -18.08 27.85 39.25
N LYS A 401 -19.27 27.22 39.16
CA LYS A 401 -19.42 25.74 39.30
C LYS A 401 -18.60 24.94 38.27
N LEU A 402 -18.35 25.51 37.09
CA LEU A 402 -17.62 24.87 36.00
C LEU A 402 -16.12 24.75 36.28
N TRP A 403 -15.48 25.78 36.84
CA TRP A 403 -14.06 25.75 37.19
C TRP A 403 -13.75 24.68 38.24
N ILE A 404 -14.59 24.59 39.28
CA ILE A 404 -14.46 23.56 40.32
C ILE A 404 -14.57 22.16 39.71
N LEU A 405 -15.49 21.96 38.76
CA LEU A 405 -15.62 20.70 38.03
C LEU A 405 -14.35 20.39 37.21
N LEU A 406 -13.81 21.37 36.48
CA LEU A 406 -12.58 21.21 35.70
C LEU A 406 -11.38 20.90 36.59
N ARG A 407 -11.20 21.66 37.67
CA ARG A 407 -10.14 21.41 38.65
C ARG A 407 -10.26 20.02 39.24
N ASN A 408 -11.46 19.59 39.64
CA ASN A 408 -11.67 18.24 40.19
C ASN A 408 -11.44 17.12 39.17
N LEU A 409 -11.63 17.39 37.87
CA LEU A 409 -11.32 16.42 36.80
C LEU A 409 -9.81 16.22 36.62
N TYR A 410 -8.99 17.26 36.85
CA TYR A 410 -7.55 17.21 36.65
C TYR A 410 -6.76 17.01 37.96
N LYS A 411 -7.30 17.43 39.11
CA LYS A 411 -6.66 17.32 40.42
C LYS A 411 -6.54 15.85 40.82
N GLY A 412 -5.32 15.44 41.19
CA GLY A 412 -5.04 14.07 41.61
C GLY A 412 -5.08 13.06 40.46
N MET A 413 -5.05 13.51 39.21
CA MET A 413 -5.00 12.63 38.06
C MET A 413 -3.71 11.81 38.07
N SER A 414 -3.82 10.51 37.81
CA SER A 414 -2.68 9.62 37.65
C SER A 414 -2.83 8.75 36.40
N ILE A 415 -1.71 8.34 35.83
CA ILE A 415 -1.64 7.44 34.68
C ILE A 415 -0.79 6.22 35.02
N LYS A 416 -1.12 5.08 34.41
CA LYS A 416 -0.35 3.85 34.53
C LYS A 416 -0.20 3.20 33.18
N VAL A 417 0.96 2.61 32.91
CA VAL A 417 1.23 1.89 31.67
C VAL A 417 0.79 0.44 31.85
N LYS A 418 -0.12 -0.03 30.99
CA LYS A 418 -0.59 -1.42 30.99
C LYS A 418 0.02 -2.21 29.83
N TRP A 419 0.81 -3.24 30.14
CA TRP A 419 1.43 -4.14 29.15
C TRP A 419 1.23 -5.61 29.54
N GLU A 420 0.75 -6.43 28.60
CA GLU A 420 0.47 -7.87 28.82
C GLU A 420 -0.34 -8.22 30.09
N GLY A 421 -1.17 -7.29 30.57
CA GLY A 421 -2.00 -7.49 31.76
C GLY A 421 -1.35 -7.03 33.08
N GLN A 422 -0.09 -6.61 33.05
CA GLN A 422 0.59 -5.94 34.18
C GLN A 422 0.47 -4.42 34.04
N CYS A 423 0.50 -3.72 35.17
CA CYS A 423 0.47 -2.26 35.24
C CYS A 423 1.72 -1.77 35.97
N THR A 424 2.24 -0.61 35.56
CA THR A 424 3.25 0.13 36.32
C THR A 424 2.64 0.73 37.59
N GLU A 425 3.49 1.33 38.42
CA GLU A 425 3.03 2.24 39.45
C GLU A 425 2.34 3.47 38.83
N ASP A 426 1.59 4.17 39.68
CA ASP A 426 0.84 5.36 39.28
C ASP A 426 1.81 6.53 39.12
N VAL A 427 1.80 7.11 37.92
CA VAL A 427 2.48 8.36 37.59
C VAL A 427 1.48 9.49 37.81
N MET A 428 1.74 10.34 38.80
CA MET A 428 0.90 11.53 39.03
C MET A 428 1.06 12.50 37.87
N VAL A 429 -0.06 12.99 37.34
CA VAL A 429 -0.08 14.01 36.30
C VAL A 429 -0.19 15.38 36.94
N LEU A 430 0.93 16.08 36.97
CA LEU A 430 1.06 17.42 37.51
C LEU A 430 0.94 18.49 36.44
N GLN A 431 1.19 18.14 35.16
CA GLN A 431 1.04 19.03 34.02
C GLN A 431 0.39 18.34 32.80
N GLY A 432 -0.27 19.14 31.98
CA GLY A 432 -0.87 18.71 30.72
C GLY A 432 -2.36 18.34 30.81
N ILE A 433 -2.95 18.13 29.63
CA ILE A 433 -4.37 17.80 29.45
C ILE A 433 -4.54 16.35 28.96
N GLN A 434 -5.67 15.73 29.29
CA GLN A 434 -5.93 14.34 28.97
C GLN A 434 -6.12 14.11 27.46
N GLN A 435 -5.19 13.38 26.83
CA GLN A 435 -5.33 13.00 25.43
C GLN A 435 -6.55 12.08 25.22
N GLY A 436 -7.41 12.44 24.28
CA GLY A 436 -8.64 11.70 23.95
C GLY A 436 -9.89 12.14 24.74
N ALA A 437 -9.75 13.02 25.74
CA ALA A 437 -10.91 13.63 26.40
C ALA A 437 -11.54 14.70 25.50
N LYS A 438 -12.89 14.75 25.49
CA LYS A 438 -13.66 15.65 24.60
C LYS A 438 -13.35 17.13 24.84
N LEU A 439 -13.05 17.51 26.08
CA LEU A 439 -12.84 18.91 26.46
C LEU A 439 -11.40 19.39 26.23
N SER A 440 -10.43 18.47 26.18
CA SER A 440 -9.02 18.82 26.10
C SER A 440 -8.69 19.62 24.84
N THR A 441 -9.35 19.37 23.72
CA THR A 441 -9.18 20.18 22.51
C THR A 441 -9.65 21.63 22.68
N THR A 442 -10.67 21.89 23.49
CA THR A 442 -11.13 23.25 23.80
C THR A 442 -10.18 23.95 24.76
N LEU A 443 -9.77 23.27 25.83
CA LEU A 443 -8.82 23.83 26.81
C LEU A 443 -7.48 24.20 26.15
N TYR A 444 -6.99 23.34 25.25
CA TYR A 444 -5.79 23.60 24.47
C TYR A 444 -5.92 24.86 23.58
N LYS A 445 -7.08 25.06 22.95
CA LYS A 445 -7.33 26.27 22.15
C LYS A 445 -7.36 27.52 23.03
N CYS A 446 -8.00 27.46 24.19
CA CYS A 446 -8.03 28.58 25.14
C CYS A 446 -6.62 29.01 25.56
N TYR A 447 -5.73 28.05 25.77
CA TYR A 447 -4.31 28.30 26.05
C TYR A 447 -3.62 29.03 24.88
N ASN A 448 -3.67 28.45 23.67
CA ASN A 448 -3.01 29.04 22.50
C ASN A 448 -3.56 30.43 22.13
N ASN A 449 -4.83 30.71 22.40
CA ASN A 449 -5.43 32.01 22.11
C ASN A 449 -4.70 33.17 22.80
N VAL A 450 -4.13 32.98 23.99
CA VAL A 450 -3.38 34.04 24.68
C VAL A 450 -2.14 34.44 23.87
N ILE A 451 -1.41 33.44 23.33
CA ILE A 451 -0.24 33.66 22.48
C ILE A 451 -0.66 34.37 21.19
N LEU A 452 -1.72 33.88 20.54
CA LEU A 452 -2.22 34.45 19.28
C LEU A 452 -2.73 35.89 19.46
N ASP A 453 -3.40 36.20 20.57
CA ASP A 453 -3.86 37.54 20.89
C ASP A 453 -2.70 38.49 21.14
N SER A 454 -1.64 38.06 21.82
CA SER A 454 -0.41 38.85 22.01
C SER A 454 0.28 39.13 20.68
N ILE A 455 0.36 38.12 19.80
CA ILE A 455 0.92 38.29 18.45
C ILE A 455 0.10 39.31 17.66
N LEU A 456 -1.23 39.20 17.65
CA LEU A 456 -2.11 40.16 16.97
C LEU A 456 -1.96 41.59 17.53
N LYS A 457 -1.96 41.75 18.86
CA LYS A 457 -1.82 43.06 19.52
C LYS A 457 -0.46 43.71 19.31
N SER A 458 0.60 42.92 19.09
CA SER A 458 1.94 43.47 18.82
C SER A 458 2.01 44.23 17.50
N GLY A 459 1.09 43.95 16.57
CA GLY A 459 1.10 44.51 15.23
C GLY A 459 2.16 43.91 14.31
N LEU A 460 2.94 42.95 14.79
CA LEU A 460 3.99 42.26 14.03
C LEU A 460 3.40 41.20 13.11
N GLY A 461 4.11 40.91 12.03
CA GLY A 461 3.82 39.80 11.11
C GLY A 461 3.22 40.23 9.77
N ALA A 462 2.66 39.26 9.06
CA ALA A 462 2.12 39.46 7.72
C ALA A 462 0.70 40.04 7.76
N CYS A 463 0.41 40.91 6.80
CA CYS A 463 -0.91 41.47 6.56
C CYS A 463 -1.34 41.22 5.11
N ILE A 464 -2.63 40.99 4.90
CA ILE A 464 -3.26 41.00 3.57
C ILE A 464 -4.03 42.30 3.44
N GLY A 465 -3.36 43.34 2.93
CA GLY A 465 -3.85 44.71 3.03
C GLY A 465 -3.85 45.18 4.47
N ASP A 466 -5.02 45.54 4.98
CA ASP A 466 -5.29 45.97 6.36
C ASP A 466 -5.59 44.82 7.32
N ILE A 467 -5.71 43.60 6.82
CA ILE A 467 -6.08 42.42 7.60
C ILE A 467 -4.82 41.72 8.11
N GLN A 468 -4.61 41.68 9.42
CA GLN A 468 -3.48 41.01 10.06
C GLN A 468 -3.65 39.48 10.05
N VAL A 469 -2.66 38.75 9.53
CA VAL A 469 -2.64 37.27 9.47
C VAL A 469 -1.31 36.68 9.97
N PRO A 470 -0.84 37.04 11.17
CA PRO A 470 0.53 36.75 11.60
C PRO A 470 0.78 35.29 12.01
N ALA A 471 -0.26 34.57 12.46
CA ALA A 471 -0.07 33.23 13.04
C ALA A 471 -1.21 32.21 12.75
N PRO A 472 -1.44 31.78 11.50
CA PRO A 472 -2.36 30.67 11.21
C PRO A 472 -1.98 29.41 12.01
N THR A 473 -2.89 28.94 12.86
CA THR A 473 -2.58 27.87 13.84
C THR A 473 -3.53 26.69 13.72
N CYS A 474 -2.99 25.48 13.85
CA CYS A 474 -3.76 24.26 13.99
C CYS A 474 -3.17 23.41 15.11
N THR A 475 -3.91 23.28 16.21
CA THR A 475 -3.39 22.62 17.42
C THR A 475 -2.02 23.19 17.81
N ASP A 476 -1.03 22.35 17.97
CA ASP A 476 0.38 22.64 18.25
C ASP A 476 1.16 23.24 17.07
N ASP A 477 0.69 23.08 15.83
CA ASP A 477 1.35 23.67 14.65
C ASP A 477 0.96 25.16 14.51
N ILE A 478 1.78 26.05 15.06
CA ILE A 478 1.69 27.51 14.83
C ILE A 478 2.54 27.86 13.60
N ALA A 479 1.90 28.31 12.51
CA ALA A 479 2.63 28.84 11.36
C ALA A 479 2.75 30.36 11.50
N VAL A 480 3.97 30.86 11.67
CA VAL A 480 4.25 32.31 11.69
C VAL A 480 4.42 32.83 10.28
N LEU A 481 3.75 33.93 9.96
CA LEU A 481 3.88 34.67 8.71
C LEU A 481 4.34 36.08 9.02
N ALA A 482 5.41 36.52 8.35
CA ALA A 482 6.03 37.82 8.57
C ALA A 482 6.53 38.42 7.25
N ASN A 483 6.54 39.75 7.17
CA ASN A 483 7.03 40.50 6.01
C ASN A 483 8.55 40.77 6.09
N SER A 484 9.14 40.64 7.27
CA SER A 484 10.58 40.80 7.53
C SER A 484 11.08 39.75 8.53
N THR A 485 12.39 39.49 8.53
CA THR A 485 13.03 38.62 9.54
C THR A 485 12.96 39.21 10.94
N ALA A 486 12.95 40.55 11.06
CA ALA A 486 12.78 41.24 12.34
C ALA A 486 11.38 41.01 12.93
N ASP A 487 10.33 41.12 12.12
CA ASP A 487 8.97 40.81 12.56
C ASP A 487 8.84 39.33 12.94
N ALA A 488 9.44 38.43 12.16
CA ALA A 488 9.46 37.01 12.47
C ALA A 488 10.14 36.74 13.81
N GLN A 489 11.30 37.36 14.08
CA GLN A 489 11.99 37.24 15.36
C GLN A 489 11.16 37.79 16.51
N GLY A 490 10.55 38.98 16.37
CA GLY A 490 9.69 39.53 17.41
C GLY A 490 8.47 38.64 17.73
N ILE A 491 7.91 37.95 16.73
CA ILE A 491 6.88 36.93 16.97
C ILE A 491 7.46 35.73 17.71
N LEU A 492 8.64 35.25 17.34
CA LEU A 492 9.33 34.16 18.05
C LEU A 492 9.60 34.54 19.52
N ASP A 493 10.00 35.78 19.79
CA ASP A 493 10.26 36.29 21.15
C ASP A 493 8.97 36.32 21.99
N ILE A 494 7.83 36.72 21.39
CA ILE A 494 6.51 36.65 22.03
C ILE A 494 6.15 35.20 22.36
N VAL A 495 6.33 34.29 21.39
CA VAL A 495 6.07 32.86 21.60
C VAL A 495 6.97 32.35 22.73
N GLN A 496 8.27 32.63 22.70
CA GLN A 496 9.25 32.22 23.70
C GLN A 496 8.88 32.75 25.10
N HIS A 497 8.44 34.01 25.20
CA HIS A 497 7.98 34.59 26.47
C HIS A 497 6.82 33.78 27.07
N HIS A 498 5.79 33.49 26.27
CA HIS A 498 4.63 32.73 26.73
C HIS A 498 4.95 31.28 27.03
N THR A 499 5.70 30.60 26.17
CA THR A 499 6.06 29.19 26.37
C THR A 499 6.97 29.01 27.58
N SER A 500 7.89 29.95 27.81
CA SER A 500 8.73 29.96 29.03
C SER A 500 7.91 30.22 30.29
N ARG A 501 6.96 31.17 30.26
CA ARG A 501 6.05 31.46 31.38
C ARG A 501 5.21 30.24 31.75
N ASP A 502 4.73 29.53 30.74
CA ASP A 502 3.75 28.45 30.90
C ASP A 502 4.38 27.05 30.94
N LEU A 503 5.72 26.96 30.99
CA LEU A 503 6.49 25.70 31.05
C LEU A 503 6.23 24.77 29.85
N VAL A 504 5.96 25.35 28.68
CA VAL A 504 5.76 24.61 27.42
C VAL A 504 7.06 24.60 26.64
N LYS A 505 7.52 23.41 26.24
CA LYS A 505 8.71 23.28 25.37
C LYS A 505 8.30 23.19 23.91
N ILE A 506 8.80 24.12 23.10
CA ILE A 506 8.79 23.99 21.64
C ILE A 506 9.97 23.11 21.23
N ASN A 507 9.84 22.39 20.12
CA ASN A 507 10.92 21.58 19.58
C ASN A 507 11.63 22.35 18.45
N PRO A 508 12.82 22.93 18.69
CA PRO A 508 13.51 23.73 17.68
C PRO A 508 13.86 22.91 16.43
N THR A 509 14.18 21.62 16.58
CA THR A 509 14.52 20.74 15.45
C THR A 509 13.35 20.44 14.50
N LYS A 510 12.11 20.59 14.99
CA LYS A 510 10.90 20.48 14.15
C LYS A 510 10.42 21.83 13.61
N SER A 511 10.96 22.92 14.13
CA SER A 511 10.66 24.27 13.71
C SER A 511 11.52 24.64 12.50
N GLU A 512 10.87 24.88 11.37
CA GLU A 512 11.52 25.23 10.11
C GLU A 512 10.98 26.56 9.60
N ALA A 513 11.86 27.37 9.01
CA ALA A 513 11.49 28.58 8.30
C ALA A 513 11.65 28.38 6.79
N VAL A 514 10.75 28.97 6.00
CA VAL A 514 10.86 29.03 4.53
C VAL A 514 10.71 30.47 4.08
N LEU A 515 11.67 30.93 3.28
CA LEU A 515 11.68 32.29 2.74
C LEU A 515 10.98 32.32 1.39
N TYR A 516 10.02 33.25 1.23
CA TYR A 516 9.30 33.44 -0.02
C TYR A 516 9.82 34.69 -0.73
N ASN A 517 10.27 34.55 -1.98
CA ASN A 517 10.74 35.66 -2.83
C ASN A 517 11.88 36.53 -2.25
N ALA A 518 12.70 36.03 -1.32
CA ALA A 518 13.72 36.81 -0.59
C ALA A 518 15.04 37.08 -1.39
N LYS A 519 14.98 37.21 -2.72
CA LYS A 519 16.19 37.43 -3.53
C LYS A 519 16.81 38.79 -3.21
N GLY A 520 18.04 38.79 -2.69
CA GLY A 520 18.81 40.00 -2.40
C GLY A 520 18.51 40.67 -1.06
N SER A 521 17.73 40.02 -0.19
CA SER A 521 17.46 40.51 1.17
C SER A 521 18.59 40.09 2.13
N ASN A 522 18.98 40.96 3.05
CA ASN A 522 19.80 40.58 4.21
C ASN A 522 18.95 39.68 5.12
N ILE A 523 19.20 38.38 5.07
CA ILE A 523 18.48 37.39 5.88
C ILE A 523 19.24 37.23 7.20
N SER A 524 18.68 37.77 8.27
CA SER A 524 19.16 37.52 9.63
C SER A 524 18.84 36.07 10.04
N THR A 525 19.73 35.46 10.82
CA THR A 525 19.45 34.18 11.49
C THR A 525 18.26 34.36 12.42
N LEU A 526 17.29 33.44 12.36
CA LEU A 526 16.17 33.38 13.29
C LEU A 526 16.56 32.47 14.46
N GLN A 527 16.32 32.93 15.68
CA GLN A 527 16.67 32.21 16.89
C GLN A 527 15.41 31.94 17.71
N PHE A 528 15.37 30.78 18.36
CA PHE A 528 14.36 30.45 19.34
C PHE A 528 15.08 29.82 20.54
N GLU A 529 14.98 30.47 21.70
CA GLU A 529 15.87 30.18 22.84
C GLU A 529 17.34 30.27 22.39
N ASP A 530 18.16 29.28 22.73
CA ASP A 530 19.57 29.22 22.34
C ASP A 530 19.81 28.49 21.00
N ASN A 531 18.75 28.23 20.22
CA ASN A 531 18.82 27.43 19.00
C ASN A 531 18.52 28.25 17.73
N ASP A 532 19.32 28.04 16.70
CA ASP A 532 19.04 28.59 15.37
C ASP A 532 17.89 27.81 14.70
N ILE A 533 16.92 28.52 14.15
CA ILE A 533 15.82 27.95 13.37
C ILE A 533 16.31 27.59 11.97
N ASN A 534 16.08 26.34 11.57
CA ASN A 534 16.54 25.85 10.27
C ASN A 534 15.79 26.50 9.11
N ILE A 535 16.51 27.25 8.26
CA ILE A 535 15.96 27.83 7.03
C ILE A 535 16.05 26.79 5.91
N THR A 536 14.90 26.45 5.32
CA THR A 536 14.77 25.40 4.30
C THR A 536 14.11 25.91 3.03
N ASN A 537 14.34 25.22 1.90
CA ASN A 537 13.71 25.56 0.61
C ASN A 537 12.27 25.02 0.51
N GLU A 538 11.93 24.02 1.33
CA GLU A 538 10.59 23.47 1.43
C GLU A 538 10.25 23.06 2.86
N THR A 539 9.02 23.32 3.30
CA THR A 539 8.49 22.82 4.57
C THR A 539 7.09 22.24 4.39
N LYS A 540 6.69 21.37 5.31
CA LYS A 540 5.40 20.69 5.29
C LYS A 540 4.51 21.22 6.40
N HIS A 541 3.47 21.96 6.03
CA HIS A 541 2.43 22.41 6.96
C HIS A 541 1.10 21.73 6.66
N LEU A 542 0.45 21.15 7.67
CA LEU A 542 -0.85 20.45 7.58
C LEU A 542 -0.96 19.40 6.47
N GLY A 543 0.16 18.77 6.11
CA GLY A 543 0.19 17.75 5.04
C GLY A 543 0.41 18.29 3.62
N ILE A 544 0.69 19.59 3.47
CA ILE A 544 1.03 20.25 2.22
C ILE A 544 2.48 20.72 2.28
N LYS A 545 3.31 20.18 1.39
CA LYS A 545 4.66 20.73 1.17
C LYS A 545 4.54 22.03 0.38
N ARG A 546 5.15 23.09 0.89
CA ARG A 546 5.29 24.39 0.24
C ARG A 546 6.77 24.63 0.01
N ASN A 547 7.10 25.06 -1.21
CA ASN A 547 8.44 25.52 -1.56
C ASN A 547 8.46 27.05 -1.64
N GLU A 548 9.63 27.63 -1.90
CA GLU A 548 9.83 29.08 -2.09
C GLU A 548 8.86 29.73 -3.12
N GLN A 549 8.32 28.95 -4.06
CA GLN A 549 7.35 29.43 -5.06
C GLN A 549 5.88 29.16 -4.67
N ASN A 550 5.64 28.69 -3.44
CA ASN A 550 4.35 28.29 -2.88
C ASN A 550 3.57 27.30 -3.78
N ARG A 551 4.27 26.33 -4.38
CA ARG A 551 3.67 25.31 -5.26
C ARG A 551 3.54 23.95 -4.58
N ALA A 552 2.50 23.21 -4.97
CA ALA A 552 2.31 21.84 -4.51
C ALA A 552 3.11 20.85 -5.37
N ASN A 553 3.75 19.87 -4.72
CA ASN A 553 4.43 18.77 -5.43
C ASN A 553 3.41 17.72 -5.94
N ILE A 554 2.95 17.89 -7.19
CA ILE A 554 1.94 17.01 -7.80
C ILE A 554 2.44 15.56 -7.99
N SER A 555 3.74 15.38 -8.25
CA SER A 555 4.34 14.04 -8.39
C SER A 555 4.25 13.26 -7.07
N GLU A 556 4.51 13.90 -5.94
CA GLU A 556 4.34 13.30 -4.62
C GLU A 556 2.88 12.94 -4.31
N ARG A 557 1.94 13.81 -4.72
CA ARG A 557 0.49 13.55 -4.59
C ARG A 557 0.06 12.31 -5.39
N ILE A 558 0.51 12.20 -6.63
CA ILE A 558 0.26 11.02 -7.48
C ILE A 558 0.88 9.76 -6.86
N ARG A 559 2.12 9.86 -6.34
CA ARG A 559 2.80 8.75 -5.65
C ARG A 559 2.00 8.29 -4.44
N THR A 560 1.46 9.22 -3.64
CA THR A 560 0.62 8.91 -2.48
C THR A 560 -0.67 8.18 -2.87
N GLY A 561 -1.33 8.62 -3.94
CA GLY A 561 -2.49 7.94 -4.51
C GLY A 561 -2.18 6.52 -4.97
N ARG A 562 -1.07 6.35 -5.70
CA ARG A 562 -0.59 5.04 -6.18
C ARG A 562 -0.24 4.10 -5.03
N ALA A 563 0.51 4.56 -4.04
CA ALA A 563 0.86 3.77 -2.85
C ALA A 563 -0.40 3.29 -2.12
N THR A 564 -1.42 4.14 -2.02
CA THR A 564 -2.73 3.77 -1.46
C THR A 564 -3.38 2.64 -2.24
N ILE A 565 -3.37 2.71 -3.58
CA ILE A 565 -3.87 1.63 -4.44
C ILE A 565 -3.06 0.35 -4.31
N TYR A 566 -1.73 0.44 -4.27
CA TYR A 566 -0.86 -0.73 -4.14
C TYR A 566 -1.10 -1.47 -2.82
N SER A 567 -1.35 -0.73 -1.74
CA SER A 567 -1.75 -1.34 -0.45
C SER A 567 -3.05 -2.14 -0.53
N LEU A 568 -3.91 -1.87 -1.52
CA LEU A 568 -5.19 -2.55 -1.74
C LEU A 568 -5.10 -3.72 -2.73
N LEU A 569 -3.94 -3.97 -3.36
CA LEU A 569 -3.76 -5.11 -4.27
C LEU A 569 -3.99 -6.45 -3.54
N GLY A 570 -3.45 -6.61 -2.33
CA GLY A 570 -3.63 -7.81 -1.49
C GLY A 570 -5.09 -8.09 -1.13
N ALA A 571 -5.94 -7.04 -1.09
CA ALA A 571 -7.37 -7.16 -0.86
C ALA A 571 -8.16 -7.60 -2.11
N GLY A 572 -7.51 -7.75 -3.26
CA GLY A 572 -8.15 -8.19 -4.51
C GLY A 572 -8.32 -7.09 -5.55
N LEU A 573 -7.59 -5.97 -5.49
CA LEU A 573 -7.58 -4.94 -6.54
C LEU A 573 -6.75 -5.34 -7.78
N HIS A 574 -6.81 -6.63 -8.15
CA HIS A 574 -6.12 -7.16 -9.33
C HIS A 574 -6.98 -7.02 -10.59
N VAL A 575 -6.43 -6.33 -11.57
CA VAL A 575 -6.99 -5.96 -12.88
C VAL A 575 -7.56 -7.11 -13.73
N ARG A 576 -7.27 -8.38 -13.40
CA ARG A 576 -7.73 -9.54 -14.17
C ARG A 576 -8.26 -10.73 -13.35
N ARG A 577 -8.13 -10.69 -12.02
CA ARG A 577 -8.48 -11.79 -11.11
C ARG A 577 -9.03 -11.29 -9.76
N GLY A 578 -9.47 -10.02 -9.74
CA GLY A 578 -9.85 -9.28 -8.55
C GLY A 578 -11.27 -8.76 -8.61
N PHE A 579 -11.51 -7.56 -8.06
CA PHE A 579 -12.79 -6.87 -8.05
C PHE A 579 -13.31 -6.50 -9.44
N SER A 580 -14.64 -6.38 -9.57
CA SER A 580 -15.24 -5.77 -10.77
C SER A 580 -14.76 -4.33 -10.93
N PRO A 581 -14.70 -3.78 -12.16
CA PRO A 581 -14.22 -2.42 -12.38
C PRO A 581 -14.95 -1.35 -11.57
N MET A 582 -16.26 -1.52 -11.34
CA MET A 582 -17.05 -0.62 -10.50
C MET A 582 -16.62 -0.63 -9.03
N VAL A 583 -16.34 -1.81 -8.46
CA VAL A 583 -15.87 -1.94 -7.08
C VAL A 583 -14.45 -1.41 -6.93
N ALA A 584 -13.58 -1.71 -7.90
CA ALA A 584 -12.22 -1.18 -7.92
C ALA A 584 -12.20 0.35 -8.06
N TYR A 585 -13.07 0.94 -8.89
CA TYR A 585 -13.25 2.39 -8.97
C TYR A 585 -13.79 2.97 -7.66
N LYS A 586 -14.78 2.32 -7.02
CA LYS A 586 -15.29 2.75 -5.70
C LYS A 586 -14.18 2.81 -4.66
N LEU A 587 -13.25 1.85 -4.66
CA LEU A 587 -12.07 1.86 -3.79
C LEU A 587 -11.08 2.99 -4.14
N TRP A 588 -10.77 3.20 -5.42
CA TRP A 588 -9.95 4.32 -5.90
C TRP A 588 -10.53 5.67 -5.42
N ARG A 589 -11.81 5.91 -5.72
CA ARG A 589 -12.50 7.15 -5.36
C ARG A 589 -12.58 7.37 -3.85
N THR A 590 -12.71 6.31 -3.06
CA THR A 590 -12.88 6.43 -1.60
C THR A 590 -11.56 6.64 -0.88
N TYR A 591 -10.49 5.97 -1.29
CA TYR A 591 -9.23 5.95 -0.53
C TYR A 591 -8.12 6.76 -1.19
N ALA A 592 -7.95 6.63 -2.50
CA ALA A 592 -6.79 7.18 -3.18
C ALA A 592 -7.03 8.61 -3.66
N VAL A 593 -8.22 8.92 -4.19
CA VAL A 593 -8.56 10.29 -4.64
C VAL A 593 -8.42 11.32 -3.51
N PRO A 594 -9.03 11.14 -2.30
CA PRO A 594 -8.91 12.13 -1.23
C PRO A 594 -7.47 12.36 -0.81
N ARG A 595 -6.65 11.31 -0.72
CA ARG A 595 -5.22 11.42 -0.39
C ARG A 595 -4.38 12.09 -1.49
N SER A 596 -4.82 11.98 -2.74
CA SER A 596 -4.13 12.57 -3.89
C SER A 596 -4.40 14.06 -4.02
N ILE A 597 -5.62 14.51 -3.73
CA ILE A 597 -6.01 15.93 -3.93
C ILE A 597 -6.06 16.76 -2.65
N TYR A 598 -5.80 16.15 -1.49
CA TYR A 598 -5.86 16.84 -0.21
C TYR A 598 -5.02 18.13 -0.21
N GLY A 599 -5.68 19.25 0.10
CA GLY A 599 -5.08 20.58 0.17
C GLY A 599 -4.87 21.25 -1.19
N LEU A 600 -5.15 20.59 -2.31
CA LEU A 600 -5.01 21.20 -3.64
C LEU A 600 -6.14 22.18 -3.96
N GLU A 601 -7.25 22.16 -3.21
CA GLU A 601 -8.38 23.09 -3.36
C GLU A 601 -8.03 24.55 -3.05
N VAL A 602 -6.99 24.78 -2.25
CA VAL A 602 -6.50 26.13 -1.91
C VAL A 602 -5.27 26.56 -2.74
N MET A 603 -4.70 25.65 -3.55
CA MET A 603 -3.45 25.90 -4.29
C MET A 603 -3.72 26.25 -5.76
N ASN A 604 -3.00 27.23 -6.33
CA ASN A 604 -3.13 27.51 -7.76
C ASN A 604 -2.39 26.48 -8.61
N LEU A 605 -3.14 25.58 -9.24
CA LEU A 605 -2.59 24.57 -10.14
C LEU A 605 -2.49 25.08 -11.58
N LEU A 606 -1.34 24.85 -12.20
CA LEU A 606 -1.14 25.04 -13.64
C LEU A 606 -1.99 24.03 -14.44
N ALA A 607 -2.31 24.35 -15.70
CA ALA A 607 -3.02 23.43 -16.58
C ALA A 607 -2.29 22.07 -16.70
N LYS A 608 -0.96 22.11 -16.92
CA LYS A 608 -0.10 20.92 -16.96
C LYS A 608 -0.17 20.08 -15.67
N GLU A 609 -0.32 20.72 -14.50
CA GLU A 609 -0.42 20.02 -13.21
C GLU A 609 -1.76 19.30 -13.06
N LYS A 610 -2.86 19.93 -13.49
CA LYS A 610 -4.16 19.27 -13.59
C LYS A 610 -4.11 18.10 -14.57
N ASP A 611 -3.48 18.28 -15.73
CA ASP A 611 -3.32 17.22 -16.74
C ASP A 611 -2.54 16.02 -16.22
N MET A 612 -1.50 16.25 -15.40
CA MET A 612 -0.73 15.19 -14.75
C MET A 612 -1.60 14.34 -13.81
N LEU A 613 -2.46 14.99 -13.00
CA LEU A 613 -3.39 14.30 -12.11
C LEU A 613 -4.40 13.46 -12.89
N GLU A 614 -5.02 14.03 -13.92
CA GLU A 614 -5.97 13.29 -14.74
C GLU A 614 -5.31 12.16 -15.54
N LEU A 615 -4.09 12.37 -16.06
CA LEU A 615 -3.34 11.33 -16.75
C LEU A 615 -3.07 10.15 -15.82
N ALA A 616 -2.70 10.41 -14.56
CA ALA A 616 -2.50 9.37 -13.56
C ALA A 616 -3.80 8.60 -13.27
N GLU A 617 -4.92 9.30 -13.13
CA GLU A 617 -6.23 8.67 -12.95
C GLU A 617 -6.63 7.84 -14.17
N ARG A 618 -6.55 8.38 -15.39
CA ARG A 618 -6.87 7.65 -16.63
C ARG A 618 -6.04 6.38 -16.77
N LYS A 619 -4.74 6.42 -16.43
CA LYS A 619 -3.90 5.21 -16.43
C LYS A 619 -4.46 4.14 -15.49
N ILE A 620 -4.87 4.52 -14.28
CA ILE A 620 -5.45 3.60 -13.29
C ILE A 620 -6.82 3.08 -13.75
N LEU A 621 -7.69 3.95 -14.27
CA LEU A 621 -9.02 3.55 -14.75
C LEU A 621 -8.93 2.62 -15.96
N ARG A 622 -7.99 2.85 -16.89
CA ARG A 622 -7.69 1.92 -18.00
C ARG A 622 -7.24 0.58 -17.47
N GLN A 623 -6.36 0.59 -16.48
CA GLN A 623 -5.89 -0.61 -15.83
C GLN A 623 -7.06 -1.36 -15.22
N ILE A 624 -7.86 -0.73 -14.36
CA ILE A 624 -9.01 -1.34 -13.67
C ILE A 624 -10.02 -1.97 -14.64
N GLN A 625 -10.22 -1.34 -15.80
CA GLN A 625 -11.18 -1.80 -16.82
C GLN A 625 -10.58 -2.77 -17.86
N GLY A 626 -9.27 -2.99 -17.83
CA GLY A 626 -8.57 -3.77 -18.86
C GLY A 626 -8.56 -3.10 -20.24
N LEU A 627 -8.63 -1.77 -20.33
CA LEU A 627 -8.66 -1.04 -21.59
C LEU A 627 -7.24 -0.74 -22.10
N PRO A 628 -6.99 -0.79 -23.43
CA PRO A 628 -5.72 -0.37 -24.03
C PRO A 628 -5.42 1.12 -23.85
N ASN A 629 -4.13 1.48 -23.96
CA ASN A 629 -3.66 2.87 -23.82
C ASN A 629 -4.22 3.83 -24.90
N ASN A 630 -4.54 3.32 -26.08
CA ASN A 630 -5.12 4.09 -27.18
C ASN A 630 -6.65 4.25 -27.10
N THR A 631 -7.29 3.77 -26.03
CA THR A 631 -8.74 3.97 -25.83
C THR A 631 -9.02 5.47 -25.59
N ALA A 632 -10.05 6.04 -26.22
CA ALA A 632 -10.42 7.44 -26.04
C ALA A 632 -10.59 7.83 -24.56
N ASN A 633 -10.18 9.05 -24.17
CA ASN A 633 -10.18 9.48 -22.76
C ASN A 633 -11.59 9.50 -22.16
N MET A 634 -12.58 10.09 -22.86
CA MET A 634 -13.97 10.08 -22.40
C MET A 634 -14.49 8.67 -22.11
N ALA A 635 -14.21 7.72 -23.02
CA ALA A 635 -14.68 6.36 -22.87
C ALA A 635 -14.25 5.73 -21.53
N VAL A 636 -13.04 6.05 -21.06
CA VAL A 636 -12.52 5.54 -19.78
C VAL A 636 -13.40 5.98 -18.62
N TYR A 637 -13.83 7.23 -18.62
CA TYR A 637 -14.66 7.78 -17.56
C TYR A 637 -16.09 7.27 -17.67
N THR A 638 -16.72 7.43 -18.84
CA THR A 638 -18.13 7.11 -19.08
C THR A 638 -18.43 5.63 -18.87
N LEU A 639 -17.52 4.72 -19.26
CA LEU A 639 -17.75 3.28 -19.07
C LEU A 639 -18.00 2.92 -17.61
N VAL A 640 -17.18 3.40 -16.68
CA VAL A 640 -17.29 3.09 -15.24
C VAL A 640 -18.11 4.13 -14.46
N GLY A 641 -18.57 5.20 -15.12
CA GLY A 641 -19.22 6.34 -14.48
C GLY A 641 -18.26 7.12 -13.58
N ALA A 642 -16.97 7.16 -13.94
CA ALA A 642 -15.96 7.84 -13.15
C ALA A 642 -16.05 9.35 -13.30
N GLU A 643 -15.99 10.04 -12.16
CA GLU A 643 -15.77 11.46 -12.11
C GLU A 643 -14.28 11.77 -12.28
N PRO A 644 -13.90 12.59 -13.28
CA PRO A 644 -12.53 13.08 -13.41
C PRO A 644 -12.05 13.80 -12.15
N ILE A 645 -10.81 13.55 -11.77
CA ILE A 645 -10.17 14.14 -10.58
C ILE A 645 -10.18 15.68 -10.61
N ALA A 646 -10.13 16.28 -11.81
CA ALA A 646 -10.27 17.73 -11.98
C ALA A 646 -11.66 18.23 -11.56
N ILE A 647 -12.74 17.49 -11.87
CA ILE A 647 -14.09 17.83 -11.43
C ILE A 647 -14.23 17.68 -9.91
N THR A 648 -13.65 16.62 -9.32
CA THR A 648 -13.65 16.46 -7.86
C THR A 648 -12.90 17.61 -7.18
N LEU A 649 -11.79 18.06 -7.77
CA LEU A 649 -11.04 19.21 -7.28
C LEU A 649 -11.85 20.51 -7.39
N ASP A 650 -12.51 20.75 -8.52
CA ASP A 650 -13.37 21.92 -8.72
C ASP A 650 -14.54 21.94 -7.70
N LYS A 651 -15.13 20.78 -7.38
CA LYS A 651 -16.12 20.67 -6.29
C LYS A 651 -15.55 21.03 -4.93
N ASN A 652 -14.31 20.63 -4.63
CA ASN A 652 -13.67 20.97 -3.37
C ASN A 652 -13.41 22.48 -3.28
N VAL A 653 -12.97 23.12 -4.37
CA VAL A 653 -12.82 24.59 -4.47
C VAL A 653 -14.13 25.30 -4.17
N LEU A 654 -15.21 24.92 -4.87
CA LEU A 654 -16.54 25.51 -4.68
C LEU A 654 -17.11 25.24 -3.29
N THR A 655 -16.82 24.07 -2.72
CA THR A 655 -17.23 23.74 -1.34
C THR A 655 -16.48 24.60 -0.33
N PHE A 656 -15.17 24.76 -0.50
CA PHE A 656 -14.33 25.59 0.36
C PHE A 656 -14.75 27.06 0.30
N PHE A 657 -14.94 27.60 -0.91
CA PHE A 657 -15.48 28.95 -1.12
C PHE A 657 -16.80 29.17 -0.36
N MET A 658 -17.80 28.32 -0.57
CA MET A 658 -19.10 28.51 0.09
C MET A 658 -19.03 28.26 1.62
N ASN A 659 -18.07 27.48 2.11
CA ASN A 659 -17.85 27.36 3.55
C ASN A 659 -17.35 28.69 4.14
N ILE A 660 -16.42 29.37 3.47
CA ILE A 660 -15.92 30.69 3.90
C ILE A 660 -17.06 31.70 3.87
N VAL A 661 -17.80 31.77 2.77
CA VAL A 661 -18.91 32.73 2.59
C VAL A 661 -19.98 32.60 3.68
N ARG A 662 -20.34 31.37 4.08
CA ARG A 662 -21.31 31.15 5.17
C ARG A 662 -20.77 31.50 6.55
N ASN A 663 -19.45 31.59 6.71
CA ASN A 663 -18.80 31.97 7.96
C ASN A 663 -18.42 33.47 7.90
N SER A 664 -19.43 34.32 7.75
CA SER A 664 -19.27 35.75 7.40
C SER A 664 -18.48 36.59 8.40
N GLY A 665 -18.36 36.14 9.66
CA GLY A 665 -17.61 36.79 10.74
C GLY A 665 -16.18 36.27 10.91
N THR A 666 -15.65 35.51 9.96
CA THR A 666 -14.28 34.98 10.02
C THR A 666 -13.31 35.81 9.18
N ILE A 667 -12.04 35.82 9.57
CA ILE A 667 -10.98 36.54 8.86
C ILE A 667 -10.83 36.03 7.42
N GLU A 668 -11.06 34.73 7.18
CA GLU A 668 -11.07 34.15 5.84
C GLU A 668 -12.15 34.77 4.95
N CYS A 669 -13.32 35.09 5.51
CA CYS A 669 -14.39 35.76 4.76
C CYS A 669 -14.06 37.23 4.50
N GLU A 670 -13.37 37.88 5.42
CA GLU A 670 -12.88 39.26 5.24
C GLU A 670 -11.84 39.34 4.12
N ILE A 671 -10.85 38.44 4.14
CA ILE A 671 -9.86 38.28 3.07
C ILE A 671 -10.54 37.99 1.74
N LEU A 672 -11.56 37.12 1.73
CA LEU A 672 -12.31 36.79 0.52
C LEU A 672 -13.04 38.02 -0.05
N ARG A 673 -13.72 38.81 0.79
CA ARG A 673 -14.38 40.06 0.38
C ARG A 673 -13.38 41.05 -0.21
N ARG A 674 -12.21 41.19 0.44
CA ARG A 674 -11.12 42.03 -0.04
C ARG A 674 -10.62 41.56 -1.41
N GLN A 675 -10.37 40.26 -1.58
CA GLN A 675 -9.96 39.71 -2.88
C GLN A 675 -11.01 39.99 -3.96
N ILE A 676 -12.31 39.87 -3.67
CA ILE A 676 -13.36 40.19 -4.64
C ILE A 676 -13.34 41.66 -5.06
N ALA A 677 -13.06 42.57 -4.13
CA ALA A 677 -13.02 44.00 -4.41
C ALA A 677 -11.76 44.44 -5.16
N PHE A 678 -10.61 43.80 -4.91
CA PHE A 678 -9.30 44.33 -5.31
C PHE A 678 -8.45 43.40 -6.21
N SER A 679 -8.85 42.14 -6.43
CA SER A 679 -8.06 41.22 -7.25
C SER A 679 -8.03 41.62 -8.72
N ASP A 680 -6.83 41.71 -9.31
CA ASP A 680 -6.65 41.77 -10.77
C ASP A 680 -7.10 40.44 -11.38
N GLN A 681 -7.88 40.47 -12.47
CA GLN A 681 -8.30 39.28 -13.23
C GLN A 681 -7.13 38.41 -13.71
N ARG A 682 -5.92 38.98 -13.81
CA ARG A 682 -4.67 38.25 -14.16
C ARG A 682 -3.90 37.73 -12.94
N GLY A 683 -4.34 38.08 -11.73
CA GLY A 683 -3.72 37.68 -10.47
C GLY A 683 -3.80 36.17 -10.19
N LYS A 684 -2.98 35.69 -9.26
CA LYS A 684 -2.96 34.30 -8.79
C LYS A 684 -3.78 34.14 -7.51
N ASP A 685 -4.82 34.94 -7.32
CA ASP A 685 -5.60 34.90 -6.08
C ASP A 685 -6.56 33.72 -6.08
N PHE A 686 -6.92 33.26 -4.88
CA PHE A 686 -7.89 32.19 -4.71
C PHE A 686 -9.22 32.54 -5.39
N ILE A 687 -9.65 33.81 -5.30
CA ILE A 687 -10.89 34.26 -5.93
C ILE A 687 -10.88 34.09 -7.45
N ASN A 688 -9.77 34.34 -8.13
CA ASN A 688 -9.68 34.17 -9.58
C ASN A 688 -9.87 32.72 -10.00
N ARG A 689 -9.42 31.78 -9.16
CA ARG A 689 -9.70 30.36 -9.36
C ARG A 689 -11.16 30.02 -9.13
N VAL A 690 -11.78 30.59 -8.09
CA VAL A 690 -13.21 30.42 -7.82
C VAL A 690 -14.02 30.93 -9.00
N GLU A 691 -13.77 32.15 -9.48
CA GLU A 691 -14.49 32.75 -10.61
C GLU A 691 -14.35 31.92 -11.88
N LYS A 692 -13.13 31.51 -12.25
CA LYS A 692 -12.92 30.58 -13.38
C LYS A 692 -13.73 29.30 -13.24
N THR A 693 -13.87 28.78 -12.02
CA THR A 693 -14.64 27.56 -11.74
C THR A 693 -16.15 27.82 -11.80
N LEU A 694 -16.62 28.96 -11.28
CA LEU A 694 -18.03 29.38 -11.37
C LEU A 694 -18.45 29.57 -12.83
N SER A 695 -17.66 30.32 -13.62
CA SER A 695 -17.91 30.55 -15.04
C SER A 695 -17.89 29.24 -15.83
N LYS A 696 -16.94 28.33 -15.57
CA LYS A 696 -16.87 27.00 -16.22
C LYS A 696 -18.18 26.22 -16.10
N TYR A 697 -18.87 26.33 -14.97
CA TYR A 697 -20.12 25.61 -14.71
C TYR A 697 -21.38 26.47 -14.85
N ASN A 698 -21.26 27.68 -15.44
CA ASN A 698 -22.36 28.62 -15.59
C ASN A 698 -23.12 28.88 -14.27
N LEU A 699 -22.35 29.07 -13.20
CA LEU A 699 -22.83 29.53 -11.89
C LEU A 699 -22.73 31.06 -11.82
N LYS A 700 -23.48 31.67 -10.90
CA LYS A 700 -23.40 33.12 -10.68
C LYS A 700 -22.01 33.50 -10.14
N SER A 701 -21.64 34.79 -10.25
CA SER A 701 -20.35 35.29 -9.78
C SER A 701 -20.18 35.12 -8.27
N SER A 702 -18.94 35.20 -7.79
CA SER A 702 -18.65 35.13 -6.36
C SER A 702 -19.32 36.27 -5.58
N SER A 703 -19.39 37.49 -6.13
CA SER A 703 -20.06 38.65 -5.51
C SER A 703 -21.53 38.35 -5.20
N TYR A 704 -22.25 37.73 -6.15
CA TYR A 704 -23.64 37.34 -5.94
C TYR A 704 -23.79 36.40 -4.75
N TYR A 705 -22.91 35.39 -4.64
CA TYR A 705 -22.99 34.39 -3.58
C TYR A 705 -22.53 34.90 -2.22
N ILE A 706 -21.69 35.94 -2.16
CA ILE A 706 -21.39 36.64 -0.91
C ILE A 706 -22.62 37.35 -0.37
N GLU A 707 -23.37 38.04 -1.22
CA GLU A 707 -24.60 38.74 -0.83
C GLU A 707 -25.74 37.77 -0.56
N ASN A 708 -25.78 36.65 -1.28
CA ASN A 708 -26.86 35.66 -1.24
C ASN A 708 -26.30 34.25 -0.93
N PRO A 709 -25.81 34.01 0.30
CA PRO A 709 -25.19 32.75 0.67
C PRO A 709 -26.22 31.61 0.68
N LEU A 710 -25.92 30.54 -0.05
CA LEU A 710 -26.77 29.34 -0.07
C LEU A 710 -26.38 28.38 1.06
N ASN A 711 -27.38 27.69 1.63
CA ASN A 711 -27.07 26.69 2.65
C ASN A 711 -26.34 25.49 2.02
N LYS A 712 -25.74 24.65 2.89
CA LYS A 712 -24.90 23.52 2.46
C LYS A 712 -25.61 22.53 1.53
N ILE A 713 -26.91 22.31 1.73
CA ILE A 713 -27.69 21.33 0.96
C ILE A 713 -28.03 21.92 -0.42
N GLU A 714 -28.53 23.16 -0.44
CA GLU A 714 -28.84 23.90 -1.66
C GLU A 714 -27.62 24.06 -2.56
N TRP A 715 -26.48 24.47 -1.98
CA TRP A 715 -25.23 24.63 -2.72
C TRP A 715 -24.77 23.32 -3.35
N LYS A 716 -24.75 22.23 -2.58
CA LYS A 716 -24.38 20.90 -3.11
C LYS A 716 -25.31 20.45 -4.24
N ARG A 717 -26.61 20.72 -4.11
CA ARG A 717 -27.60 20.38 -5.14
C ARG A 717 -27.35 21.18 -6.42
N LEU A 718 -27.21 22.50 -6.31
CA LEU A 718 -26.97 23.41 -7.43
C LEU A 718 -25.67 23.06 -8.17
N VAL A 719 -24.54 23.00 -7.46
CA VAL A 719 -23.24 22.63 -8.03
C VAL A 719 -23.31 21.23 -8.65
N GLY A 720 -23.98 20.30 -7.99
CA GLY A 720 -24.18 18.94 -8.50
C GLY A 720 -24.93 18.90 -9.83
N ILE A 721 -25.98 19.71 -9.99
CA ILE A 721 -26.75 19.82 -11.25
C ILE A 721 -25.88 20.44 -12.35
N LYS A 722 -25.25 21.60 -12.07
CA LYS A 722 -24.45 22.32 -13.06
C LYS A 722 -23.24 21.54 -13.57
N ILE A 723 -22.53 20.84 -12.69
CA ILE A 723 -21.41 19.97 -13.08
C ILE A 723 -21.90 18.80 -13.94
N LYS A 724 -23.06 18.21 -13.64
CA LYS A 724 -23.63 17.11 -14.45
C LYS A 724 -24.04 17.61 -15.83
N GLU A 725 -24.67 18.77 -15.93
CA GLU A 725 -25.02 19.41 -17.20
C GLU A 725 -23.76 19.65 -18.06
N TYR A 726 -22.74 20.30 -17.48
CA TYR A 726 -21.46 20.53 -18.13
C TYR A 726 -20.84 19.25 -18.66
N TRP A 727 -20.67 18.23 -17.80
CA TRP A 727 -20.01 16.99 -18.22
C TRP A 727 -20.83 16.19 -19.25
N LYS A 728 -22.16 16.24 -19.16
CA LYS A 728 -23.03 15.64 -20.18
C LYS A 728 -22.78 16.30 -21.53
N ASN A 729 -22.71 17.63 -21.60
CA ASN A 729 -22.45 18.35 -22.85
C ASN A 729 -21.05 18.03 -23.40
N GLU A 730 -20.02 18.06 -22.56
CA GLU A 730 -18.66 17.66 -22.95
C GLU A 730 -18.62 16.23 -23.53
N CYS A 731 -19.34 15.29 -22.91
CA CYS A 731 -19.45 13.93 -23.43
C CYS A 731 -20.12 13.89 -24.82
N HIS A 732 -21.15 14.69 -25.07
CA HIS A 732 -21.83 14.71 -26.36
C HIS A 732 -20.94 15.34 -27.44
N ASN A 733 -20.29 16.46 -27.13
CA ASN A 733 -19.39 17.17 -28.05
C ASN A 733 -18.25 16.27 -28.53
N GLU A 734 -17.48 15.69 -27.60
CA GLU A 734 -16.32 14.87 -28.00
C GLU A 734 -16.76 13.54 -28.66
N LYS A 735 -17.98 13.03 -28.40
CA LYS A 735 -18.55 11.89 -29.14
C LYS A 735 -18.88 12.24 -30.59
N MET A 736 -19.36 13.45 -30.86
CA MET A 736 -19.61 13.92 -32.23
C MET A 736 -18.31 14.07 -33.01
N GLU A 737 -17.24 14.54 -32.36
CA GLU A 737 -15.93 14.75 -32.99
C GLU A 737 -15.15 13.45 -33.23
N LYS A 738 -15.21 12.49 -32.31
CA LYS A 738 -14.31 11.32 -32.32
C LYS A 738 -15.01 10.07 -32.82
N THR A 739 -14.59 9.60 -34.00
CA THR A 739 -15.04 8.33 -34.58
C THR A 739 -14.82 7.13 -33.64
N SER A 740 -13.78 7.16 -32.79
CA SER A 740 -13.49 6.12 -31.77
C SER A 740 -14.58 5.96 -30.70
N LEU A 741 -15.45 6.96 -30.51
CA LEU A 741 -16.56 6.96 -29.54
C LEU A 741 -17.91 6.57 -30.17
N LYS A 742 -17.96 6.30 -31.48
CA LYS A 742 -19.18 6.02 -32.25
C LYS A 742 -20.12 5.00 -31.60
N TYR A 743 -19.57 3.94 -31.03
CA TYR A 743 -20.34 2.82 -30.46
C TYR A 743 -20.53 2.88 -28.94
N ILE A 744 -20.14 3.98 -28.29
CA ILE A 744 -20.34 4.18 -26.86
C ILE A 744 -21.66 4.91 -26.63
N GLU A 745 -22.52 4.32 -25.81
CA GLU A 745 -23.73 4.99 -25.33
C GLU A 745 -23.36 5.92 -24.17
N ILE A 746 -23.78 7.18 -24.23
CA ILE A 746 -23.60 8.13 -23.13
C ILE A 746 -24.83 8.00 -22.25
N GLN A 747 -24.64 7.69 -20.96
CA GLN A 747 -25.73 7.58 -20.00
C GLN A 747 -26.37 8.95 -19.76
N ASN A 748 -27.60 8.96 -19.24
CA ASN A 748 -28.27 10.20 -18.84
C ASN A 748 -27.47 10.97 -17.78
N ASN A 749 -26.81 10.26 -16.86
CA ASN A 749 -25.90 10.82 -15.88
C ASN A 749 -24.50 10.20 -16.00
N PRO A 750 -23.67 10.64 -16.98
CA PRO A 750 -22.37 10.02 -17.26
C PRO A 750 -21.38 10.12 -16.09
N LEU A 751 -21.62 11.03 -15.13
CA LEU A 751 -20.94 11.06 -13.84
C LEU A 751 -21.68 10.18 -12.82
N ASN A 752 -20.98 9.24 -12.19
CA ASN A 752 -21.48 8.32 -11.16
C ASN A 752 -22.38 7.18 -11.66
N GLU A 753 -22.88 7.22 -12.90
CA GLU A 753 -23.63 6.11 -13.49
C GLU A 753 -22.75 5.34 -14.47
N ALA A 754 -22.42 4.09 -14.12
CA ALA A 754 -21.64 3.23 -15.02
C ALA A 754 -22.46 2.84 -16.25
N HIS A 755 -21.78 2.60 -17.37
CA HIS A 755 -22.39 2.07 -18.58
C HIS A 755 -22.98 0.68 -18.32
N ASN A 756 -24.06 0.37 -19.05
CA ASN A 756 -24.74 -0.93 -19.04
C ASN A 756 -23.79 -2.13 -19.21
N ILE A 757 -22.63 -1.95 -19.85
CA ILE A 757 -21.59 -2.98 -19.97
C ILE A 757 -21.10 -3.40 -18.59
N TRP A 758 -20.71 -2.46 -17.72
CA TRP A 758 -20.23 -2.79 -16.39
C TRP A 758 -21.35 -3.04 -15.37
N LYS A 759 -22.52 -2.39 -15.53
CA LYS A 759 -23.70 -2.67 -14.68
C LYS A 759 -24.21 -4.11 -14.82
N SER A 760 -24.13 -4.67 -16.03
CA SER A 760 -24.60 -6.05 -16.30
C SER A 760 -23.61 -7.14 -15.87
N VAL A 761 -22.38 -6.76 -15.49
CA VAL A 761 -21.34 -7.71 -15.07
C VAL A 761 -21.61 -8.19 -13.65
N LYS A 762 -21.87 -9.49 -13.50
CA LYS A 762 -21.98 -10.12 -12.18
C LYS A 762 -20.60 -10.32 -11.56
N ASN A 763 -20.60 -10.55 -10.26
CA ASN A 763 -19.43 -10.61 -9.39
C ASN A 763 -18.61 -11.92 -9.54
N ASN A 764 -18.24 -12.31 -10.76
CA ASN A 764 -17.35 -13.44 -11.04
C ASN A 764 -16.37 -13.13 -12.19
N SER A 765 -15.24 -13.85 -12.21
CA SER A 765 -14.14 -13.58 -13.15
C SER A 765 -14.52 -13.77 -14.63
N LYS A 766 -15.49 -14.64 -14.95
CA LYS A 766 -15.91 -14.88 -16.34
C LYS A 766 -16.70 -13.68 -16.87
N ASP A 767 -17.63 -13.18 -16.08
CA ASP A 767 -18.46 -12.03 -16.45
C ASP A 767 -17.64 -10.75 -16.55
N VAL A 768 -16.67 -10.54 -15.64
CA VAL A 768 -15.72 -9.42 -15.73
C VAL A 768 -14.94 -9.45 -17.04
N LYS A 769 -14.47 -10.63 -17.45
CA LYS A 769 -13.76 -10.80 -18.72
C LYS A 769 -14.65 -10.60 -19.95
N ALA A 770 -15.91 -11.03 -19.89
CA ALA A 770 -16.88 -10.76 -20.94
C ALA A 770 -17.20 -9.26 -21.05
N GLY A 771 -17.33 -8.57 -19.92
CA GLY A 771 -17.46 -7.11 -19.85
C GLY A 771 -16.26 -6.38 -20.46
N GLU A 772 -15.03 -6.82 -20.15
CA GLU A 772 -13.80 -6.27 -20.74
C GLU A 772 -13.82 -6.34 -22.27
N ILE A 773 -14.21 -7.49 -22.83
CA ILE A 773 -14.32 -7.68 -24.28
C ILE A 773 -15.37 -6.73 -24.87
N LYS A 774 -16.56 -6.64 -24.26
CA LYS A 774 -17.62 -5.72 -24.70
C LYS A 774 -17.16 -4.26 -24.66
N ALA A 775 -16.48 -3.85 -23.60
CA ALA A 775 -15.94 -2.50 -23.45
C ALA A 775 -14.86 -2.18 -24.50
N ARG A 776 -14.02 -3.16 -24.87
CA ARG A 776 -13.05 -2.99 -25.96
C ARG A 776 -13.70 -2.92 -27.33
N ILE A 777 -14.78 -3.66 -27.55
CA ILE A 777 -15.54 -3.60 -28.81
C ILE A 777 -16.22 -2.23 -28.94
N SER A 778 -16.91 -1.76 -27.91
CA SER A 778 -17.59 -0.46 -27.93
C SER A 778 -16.64 0.73 -28.11
N THR A 779 -15.38 0.56 -27.67
CA THR A 779 -14.32 1.57 -27.84
C THR A 779 -13.48 1.37 -29.11
N GLN A 780 -13.83 0.40 -29.96
CA GLN A 780 -13.07 0.04 -31.17
C GLN A 780 -11.60 -0.33 -30.92
N THR A 781 -11.27 -0.74 -29.70
CA THR A 781 -9.93 -1.19 -29.29
C THR A 781 -9.79 -2.70 -29.28
N TYR A 782 -10.87 -3.43 -29.56
CA TYR A 782 -10.84 -4.88 -29.74
C TYR A 782 -10.26 -5.25 -31.11
N ILE A 783 -9.24 -6.11 -31.11
CA ILE A 783 -8.58 -6.58 -32.34
C ILE A 783 -9.41 -7.73 -32.93
N PHE A 784 -10.14 -7.46 -34.01
CA PHE A 784 -10.87 -8.49 -34.78
C PHE A 784 -9.91 -9.38 -35.58
N GLN A 785 -10.19 -10.68 -35.64
CA GLN A 785 -9.40 -11.68 -36.39
C GLN A 785 -9.22 -11.35 -37.88
N ALA A 786 -10.15 -10.61 -38.49
CA ALA A 786 -10.04 -10.18 -39.89
C ALA A 786 -8.81 -9.29 -40.16
N LYS A 787 -8.25 -8.63 -39.15
CA LYS A 787 -6.98 -7.88 -39.27
C LYS A 787 -5.72 -8.76 -39.10
N ARG A 788 -5.87 -10.08 -38.94
CA ARG A 788 -4.79 -11.05 -38.64
C ARG A 788 -4.78 -12.30 -39.51
N ALA A 789 -5.80 -12.56 -40.33
CA ALA A 789 -5.90 -13.82 -41.05
C ALA A 789 -4.96 -13.86 -42.28
N LYS A 790 -3.73 -14.32 -42.09
CA LYS A 790 -3.07 -15.14 -43.11
C LYS A 790 -3.49 -16.58 -42.85
N PHE A 791 -4.08 -17.23 -43.85
CA PHE A 791 -4.22 -18.69 -43.88
C PHE A 791 -2.81 -19.29 -43.69
N ASP A 792 -2.63 -20.15 -42.68
CA ASP A 792 -1.36 -20.84 -42.44
C ASP A 792 -1.48 -22.30 -42.95
N PRO A 793 -1.05 -22.59 -44.19
CA PRO A 793 -1.15 -23.92 -44.80
C PRO A 793 -0.46 -25.01 -43.98
N LYS A 794 0.52 -24.66 -43.13
CA LYS A 794 1.30 -25.63 -42.35
C LYS A 794 0.45 -26.46 -41.39
N VAL A 795 -0.64 -25.92 -40.85
CA VAL A 795 -1.50 -26.64 -39.89
C VAL A 795 -2.26 -27.79 -40.58
N CYS A 796 -2.79 -27.56 -41.78
CA CYS A 796 -3.47 -28.60 -42.53
C CYS A 796 -2.50 -29.66 -43.08
N GLU A 797 -1.33 -29.23 -43.56
CA GLU A 797 -0.28 -30.13 -44.01
C GLU A 797 0.18 -31.08 -42.91
N MET A 798 0.42 -30.57 -41.69
CA MET A 798 0.82 -31.38 -40.55
C MET A 798 -0.28 -32.36 -40.10
N SER A 799 -1.56 -32.03 -40.23
CA SER A 799 -2.66 -32.98 -39.94
C SER A 799 -2.68 -34.17 -40.92
N ILE A 800 -2.51 -33.89 -42.22
CA ILE A 800 -2.44 -34.92 -43.27
C ILE A 800 -1.17 -35.76 -43.15
N ALA A 801 -0.06 -35.17 -42.70
CA ALA A 801 1.19 -35.86 -42.41
C ALA A 801 1.17 -36.75 -41.15
N GLY A 802 0.03 -36.84 -40.43
CA GLY A 802 -0.18 -37.82 -39.34
C GLY A 802 -0.05 -37.26 -37.92
N TYR A 803 0.17 -35.95 -37.75
CA TYR A 803 0.27 -35.33 -36.43
C TYR A 803 -1.12 -35.14 -35.78
N ASN A 804 -1.23 -35.37 -34.47
CA ASN A 804 -2.46 -35.15 -33.69
C ASN A 804 -2.36 -33.83 -32.90
N PHE A 805 -3.43 -33.04 -32.92
CA PHE A 805 -3.48 -31.75 -32.22
C PHE A 805 -4.47 -31.78 -31.06
N GLY A 806 -4.11 -31.09 -29.97
CA GLY A 806 -5.01 -30.80 -28.84
C GLY A 806 -5.36 -29.31 -28.79
N VAL A 807 -6.64 -28.97 -28.72
CA VAL A 807 -7.12 -27.58 -28.63
C VAL A 807 -7.01 -27.09 -27.18
N LEU A 808 -6.00 -26.27 -26.89
CA LEU A 808 -5.66 -25.81 -25.52
C LEU A 808 -6.42 -24.56 -25.05
N ASN A 809 -7.40 -24.05 -25.82
CA ASN A 809 -8.35 -23.01 -25.39
C ASN A 809 -9.60 -23.01 -26.27
N ASN A 810 -10.75 -22.69 -25.65
CA ASN A 810 -12.09 -22.61 -26.25
C ASN A 810 -12.10 -22.38 -27.76
N ALA A 811 -12.73 -23.31 -28.47
CA ALA A 811 -12.99 -23.27 -29.90
C ALA A 811 -13.41 -21.86 -30.37
N PHE A 812 -12.88 -21.48 -31.53
CA PHE A 812 -13.27 -20.29 -32.26
C PHE A 812 -14.79 -20.33 -32.50
N LEU A 813 -15.52 -19.35 -31.97
CA LEU A 813 -16.86 -19.08 -32.44
C LEU A 813 -16.70 -18.19 -33.69
N ILE A 814 -16.90 -18.78 -34.87
CA ILE A 814 -17.12 -18.00 -36.08
C ILE A 814 -18.45 -17.28 -35.87
N HIS A 815 -18.40 -16.01 -35.50
CA HIS A 815 -19.58 -15.15 -35.62
C HIS A 815 -19.82 -14.98 -37.13
N LYS A 816 -20.86 -15.63 -37.67
CA LYS A 816 -21.46 -15.19 -38.95
C LYS A 816 -21.90 -13.75 -38.70
N GLY A 817 -21.20 -12.76 -39.27
CA GLY A 817 -21.40 -11.34 -38.98
C GLY A 817 -22.88 -10.92 -38.95
N PHE A 818 -23.19 -9.82 -38.28
CA PHE A 818 -24.55 -9.26 -38.32
C PHE A 818 -25.04 -9.17 -39.77
N LYS A 819 -26.21 -9.76 -40.03
CA LYS A 819 -26.95 -9.58 -41.28
C LYS A 819 -27.48 -8.14 -41.29
N TYR A 820 -26.95 -7.31 -42.17
CA TYR A 820 -27.67 -6.13 -42.63
C TYR A 820 -28.50 -6.53 -43.84
N ARG A 821 -29.71 -5.98 -43.97
CA ARG A 821 -30.62 -6.29 -45.09
C ARG A 821 -30.03 -5.86 -46.43
N ASP A 822 -29.14 -4.86 -46.44
CA ASP A 822 -28.60 -4.29 -47.66
C ASP A 822 -27.07 -4.11 -47.57
N GLY A 823 -26.33 -4.82 -48.42
CA GLY A 823 -24.93 -4.52 -48.73
C GLY A 823 -23.89 -5.48 -48.18
N PHE A 824 -23.58 -6.55 -48.93
CA PHE A 824 -22.28 -7.19 -48.83
C PHE A 824 -21.26 -6.34 -49.61
N HIS A 825 -20.09 -6.03 -49.01
CA HIS A 825 -19.01 -5.37 -49.73
C HIS A 825 -18.51 -6.30 -50.86
N LYS A 826 -18.68 -5.92 -52.13
CA LYS A 826 -18.19 -6.66 -53.32
C LYS A 826 -16.74 -7.14 -53.18
N ASN A 827 -15.87 -6.33 -52.58
CA ASN A 827 -14.46 -6.67 -52.39
C ASN A 827 -14.23 -7.85 -51.42
N LYS A 828 -15.14 -8.08 -50.47
CA LYS A 828 -15.03 -9.16 -49.48
C LYS A 828 -15.44 -10.52 -50.05
N GLU A 829 -16.40 -10.55 -50.96
CA GLU A 829 -16.74 -11.76 -51.72
C GLU A 829 -15.61 -12.15 -52.66
N ILE A 830 -15.01 -11.16 -53.34
CA ILE A 830 -13.87 -11.40 -54.23
C ILE A 830 -12.66 -11.96 -53.45
N GLU A 831 -12.35 -11.38 -52.28
CA GLU A 831 -11.26 -11.85 -51.42
C GLU A 831 -11.53 -13.26 -50.85
N ASN A 832 -12.78 -13.54 -50.44
CA ASN A 832 -13.18 -14.87 -49.97
C ASN A 832 -13.14 -15.91 -51.09
N ASN A 833 -13.56 -15.56 -52.31
CA ASN A 833 -13.49 -16.44 -53.47
C ASN A 833 -12.03 -16.75 -53.83
N ARG A 834 -11.16 -15.72 -53.85
CA ARG A 834 -9.72 -15.92 -54.07
C ARG A 834 -9.07 -16.82 -53.00
N ASN A 835 -9.42 -16.63 -51.73
CA ASN A 835 -8.94 -17.49 -50.64
C ASN A 835 -9.49 -18.92 -50.75
N ARG A 836 -10.73 -19.08 -51.22
CA ARG A 836 -11.33 -20.39 -51.50
C ARG A 836 -10.60 -21.10 -52.63
N ASP A 837 -10.24 -20.40 -53.70
CA ASP A 837 -9.50 -20.98 -54.83
C ASP A 837 -8.09 -21.41 -54.41
N LEU A 838 -7.37 -20.57 -53.66
CA LEU A 838 -6.07 -20.90 -53.08
C LEU A 838 -6.15 -22.13 -52.15
N PHE A 839 -7.21 -22.23 -51.35
CA PHE A 839 -7.43 -23.40 -50.49
C PHE A 839 -7.71 -24.67 -51.29
N GLN A 840 -8.49 -24.59 -52.37
CA GLN A 840 -8.77 -25.73 -53.24
C GLN A 840 -7.54 -26.21 -54.02
N GLN A 841 -6.68 -25.28 -54.43
CA GLN A 841 -5.39 -25.61 -55.01
C GLN A 841 -4.48 -26.31 -53.99
N PHE A 842 -4.35 -25.76 -52.80
CA PHE A 842 -3.55 -26.34 -51.71
C PHE A 842 -4.03 -27.75 -51.31
N LYS A 843 -5.35 -27.99 -51.28
CA LYS A 843 -5.92 -29.33 -51.00
C LYS A 843 -5.57 -30.35 -52.10
N ARG A 844 -5.47 -29.92 -53.36
CA ARG A 844 -5.02 -30.77 -54.47
C ARG A 844 -3.53 -31.09 -54.32
N GLU A 845 -2.70 -30.08 -54.04
CA GLU A 845 -1.26 -30.26 -53.81
C GLU A 845 -0.96 -31.21 -52.65
N LEU A 846 -1.74 -31.15 -51.56
CA LEU A 846 -1.61 -32.06 -50.42
C LEU A 846 -1.94 -33.53 -50.75
N ARG A 847 -2.93 -33.78 -51.63
CA ARG A 847 -3.27 -35.13 -52.09
C ARG A 847 -2.14 -35.74 -52.91
N THR A 848 -1.48 -34.92 -53.75
CA THR A 848 -0.32 -35.36 -54.52
C THR A 848 0.90 -35.58 -53.63
N LYS A 849 1.11 -34.72 -52.63
CA LYS A 849 2.28 -34.76 -51.74
C LYS A 849 2.21 -35.88 -50.69
N TYR A 850 1.01 -36.28 -50.27
CA TYR A 850 0.80 -37.35 -49.28
C TYR A 850 -0.23 -38.38 -49.78
N PRO A 851 0.07 -39.14 -50.86
CA PRO A 851 -0.89 -39.99 -51.55
C PRO A 851 -1.42 -41.16 -50.70
N ASN A 852 -0.65 -41.57 -49.69
CA ASN A 852 -0.97 -42.69 -48.81
C ASN A 852 -1.70 -42.27 -47.52
N SER A 853 -1.97 -40.96 -47.31
CA SER A 853 -2.65 -40.49 -46.10
C SER A 853 -4.17 -40.65 -46.21
N LYS A 854 -4.79 -41.34 -45.25
CA LYS A 854 -6.25 -41.47 -45.13
C LYS A 854 -6.93 -40.22 -44.52
N ARG A 855 -6.17 -39.18 -44.17
CA ARG A 855 -6.64 -37.99 -43.44
C ARG A 855 -6.89 -36.81 -44.40
N SER A 856 -7.96 -36.05 -44.17
CA SER A 856 -8.30 -34.87 -44.97
C SER A 856 -8.03 -33.55 -44.24
N CYS A 857 -7.55 -32.55 -44.98
CA CYS A 857 -7.81 -31.14 -44.72
C CYS A 857 -9.24 -30.82 -45.21
#